data_AF-A0A328S2C3-F1
#
_entry.id   AF-A0A328S2C3-F1
#
_cell.length_a   1.000
_cell.length_b   1.000
_cell.length_c   1.000
_cell.angle_alpha   90.00
_cell.angle_beta   90.00
_cell.angle_gamma   90.00
#
_symmetry.space_group_name_H-M   'P 1'
#
loop_
_entity.id
_entity.type
_entity.pdbx_description
1 polymer ?
#
loop_
_entity_poly.entity_id
_entity_poly.type
_entity_poly.pdbx_seq_one_letter_code
_entity_poly.pdbx_strand_id
1 'polypeptide(L)'
;MIILKAENNNITLYIREKKKTKQNRNKISIQGQFTLKEESNQIEIKDMTIEKYSEKVINNNYDLLYMFKNDNVFITNENDILINFLNQEKIEYKIGKICERCCKNNKIKILTTKDRYTYNDKDLCRSCAEKTIKHIIYRDGFVDYMNNRYELLFNKYQDINKIINIMEGRYNPVDNPELTLYDTLPATEGKYEKIQIKDLTIPEKLKKILMKRVDTLLPVQVKAIKKGLLEDENLLVVSQTASGKTLIGELAGIPKAMNNKKMIYLSPLVALANQKYRDFKREYGELGLKIVIKVGQNRIKAEDELYILDKPISDANIIVATYEGLDYILRSGKYKDLKDLGIVVIDEIHMLENEERGHRLNGLINRLMTIFPETQIIGLSATIGNAESLAKEFNMKLVEYDKRPVKIERHFVDVVSENQKNNFITSTCKKEYDNVSSKGFHGQTIIFTDSRRKTHIITNRLRKNGITAEYYHAGLSYSNKVRVEEAFLNQEISTVVTTSALSNGVDFPASTVIFESLRMGIDWLTNNEFHQMLGRAGRPMYHDVGKVYIVVNEDNRRYYSNNEYYIAMQLLRSNVDNINVLYDNLDVYEQVLSDICAIENVDIDVLKKHYDSLRIPITFEEAVSLLLDKNMIIFDNINDTYHATEYGKAISKSFINVREAEHIRSNLYNDTIDTVLSLEKLKNAYFSHGILNKLCDTLNYHVGARLFSDYNKELIYRGDYISGLAEIYQNSLINIYDDFMNCSCDYNPYCSCLEMNISSHIIERRLQGWNPSEIAKEFNREYNILIYSGDIYSYLDQVIMKLEAIRRISEAFNVSNTTIKCKKLIEKIENGE
;
A
#
# COMPACT_ATOMS: atom_id res chain seq x y z
N MET A 1 11.39 -9.60 -62.51
CA MET A 1 10.82 -8.45 -61.75
C MET A 1 11.97 -7.55 -61.38
N ILE A 2 11.86 -6.29 -61.76
CA ILE A 2 12.93 -5.31 -61.73
C ILE A 2 12.54 -4.23 -60.74
N ILE A 3 13.46 -3.83 -59.87
CA ILE A 3 13.27 -2.74 -58.90
C ILE A 3 14.32 -1.68 -59.14
N LEU A 4 13.88 -0.43 -59.29
CA LEU A 4 14.72 0.75 -59.47
C LEU A 4 14.56 1.65 -58.23
N LYS A 5 15.68 1.95 -57.57
CA LYS A 5 15.77 2.90 -56.48
C LYS A 5 16.57 4.11 -56.93
N ALA A 6 15.96 5.30 -56.94
CA ALA A 6 16.64 6.53 -57.33
C ALA A 6 17.15 7.30 -56.11
N GLU A 7 18.42 7.69 -56.13
CA GLU A 7 19.05 8.66 -55.22
C GLU A 7 19.65 9.77 -56.09
N ASN A 8 18.94 10.90 -56.20
CA ASN A 8 19.20 11.96 -57.20
C ASN A 8 19.19 11.39 -58.62
N ASN A 9 20.34 11.42 -59.30
CA ASN A 9 20.52 10.90 -60.66
C ASN A 9 21.03 9.45 -60.67
N ASN A 10 21.41 8.90 -59.52
CA ASN A 10 21.94 7.54 -59.42
C ASN A 10 20.80 6.56 -59.19
N ILE A 11 20.68 5.56 -60.07
CA ILE A 11 19.66 4.52 -60.02
C ILE A 11 20.31 3.21 -59.62
N THR A 12 19.87 2.65 -58.51
CA THR A 12 20.21 1.28 -58.11
C THR A 12 19.17 0.31 -58.63
N LEU A 13 19.62 -0.72 -59.33
CA LEU A 13 18.85 -1.78 -59.96
C LEU A 13 18.94 -3.06 -59.12
N TYR A 14 17.79 -3.66 -58.82
CA TYR A 14 17.72 -5.01 -58.27
C TYR A 14 16.79 -5.89 -59.11
N ILE A 15 17.26 -7.07 -59.49
CA ILE A 15 16.47 -8.03 -60.27
C ILE A 15 16.22 -9.29 -59.44
N ARG A 16 14.98 -9.74 -59.50
CA ARG A 16 14.50 -10.99 -58.92
C ARG A 16 14.14 -11.98 -60.03
N GLU A 17 14.80 -13.14 -60.03
CA GLU A 17 14.53 -14.27 -60.94
C GLU A 17 13.14 -14.90 -60.73
N LYS A 18 12.52 -15.36 -61.83
CA LYS A 18 11.23 -16.09 -61.84
C LYS A 18 11.48 -17.63 -61.72
N LYS A 19 11.39 -18.20 -60.49
CA LYS A 19 11.29 -19.65 -60.05
C LYS A 19 12.59 -20.51 -59.99
N LYS A 20 12.80 -21.42 -59.00
CA LYS A 20 12.29 -22.83 -58.94
C LYS A 20 11.86 -23.44 -57.57
N THR A 21 12.12 -22.85 -56.39
CA THR A 21 11.69 -23.43 -55.08
C THR A 21 11.13 -22.39 -54.10
N LYS A 22 10.30 -22.81 -53.12
CA LYS A 22 9.72 -21.90 -52.09
C LYS A 22 10.80 -21.13 -51.31
N GLN A 23 11.99 -21.69 -51.12
CA GLN A 23 13.10 -21.09 -50.36
C GLN A 23 13.83 -19.94 -51.09
N ASN A 24 13.86 -19.92 -52.43
CA ASN A 24 14.62 -18.92 -53.20
C ASN A 24 13.76 -17.79 -53.79
N ARG A 25 12.46 -17.74 -53.45
CA ARG A 25 11.53 -16.80 -54.08
C ARG A 25 11.95 -15.33 -53.97
N ASN A 26 12.64 -14.91 -52.92
CA ASN A 26 12.91 -13.49 -52.65
C ASN A 26 14.39 -13.10 -52.78
N LYS A 27 15.27 -13.96 -53.31
CA LYS A 27 16.71 -13.67 -53.42
C LYS A 27 16.98 -12.70 -54.58
N ILE A 28 17.91 -11.77 -54.38
CA ILE A 28 18.41 -10.91 -55.46
C ILE A 28 19.31 -11.78 -56.35
N SER A 29 18.98 -11.83 -57.65
CA SER A 29 19.76 -12.57 -58.63
C SER A 29 20.76 -11.68 -59.34
N ILE A 30 20.41 -10.42 -59.61
CA ILE A 30 21.27 -9.43 -60.29
C ILE A 30 21.12 -8.11 -59.56
N GLN A 31 22.22 -7.38 -59.37
CA GLN A 31 22.21 -6.03 -58.80
C GLN A 31 23.11 -5.12 -59.64
N GLY A 32 22.80 -3.84 -59.69
CA GLY A 32 23.62 -2.89 -60.42
C GLY A 32 23.29 -1.46 -60.12
N GLN A 33 24.06 -0.54 -60.70
CA GLN A 33 23.85 0.90 -60.61
C GLN A 33 24.09 1.53 -61.97
N PHE A 34 23.37 2.62 -62.25
CA PHE A 34 23.58 3.45 -63.42
C PHE A 34 23.13 4.89 -63.11
N THR A 35 23.61 5.85 -63.88
CA THR A 35 23.28 7.27 -63.70
C THR A 35 22.38 7.74 -64.83
N LEU A 36 21.35 8.54 -64.54
CA LEU A 36 20.55 9.23 -65.54
C LEU A 36 21.05 10.67 -65.70
N LYS A 37 21.33 11.08 -66.94
CA LYS A 37 21.71 12.46 -67.27
C LYS A 37 20.83 12.99 -68.38
N GLU A 38 20.43 14.25 -68.26
CA GLU A 38 19.69 14.97 -69.29
C GLU A 38 20.68 15.65 -70.23
N GLU A 39 20.73 15.21 -71.49
CA GLU A 39 21.56 15.76 -72.55
C GLU A 39 20.67 16.04 -73.77
N SER A 40 20.67 17.27 -74.29
CA SER A 40 19.95 17.64 -75.53
C SER A 40 18.44 17.30 -75.53
N ASN A 41 17.72 17.61 -74.45
CA ASN A 41 16.29 17.27 -74.25
C ASN A 41 15.97 15.76 -74.24
N GLN A 42 16.96 14.89 -74.04
CA GLN A 42 16.77 13.46 -73.83
C GLN A 42 17.49 12.98 -72.57
N ILE A 43 16.86 12.07 -71.82
CA ILE A 43 17.47 11.46 -70.64
C ILE A 43 18.14 10.16 -71.06
N GLU A 44 19.45 10.04 -70.80
CA GLU A 44 20.28 8.89 -71.16
C GLU A 44 20.85 8.17 -69.93
N ILE A 45 21.07 6.86 -70.07
CA ILE A 45 21.79 6.03 -69.11
C ILE A 45 23.30 6.18 -69.32
N LYS A 46 24.03 6.55 -68.27
CA LYS A 46 25.50 6.62 -68.20
C LYS A 46 26.02 5.80 -67.02
N ASP A 47 27.33 5.55 -66.99
CA ASP A 47 28.06 4.96 -65.84
C ASP A 47 27.46 3.63 -65.33
N MET A 48 26.99 2.77 -66.24
CA MET A 48 26.27 1.53 -65.93
C MET A 48 27.21 0.39 -65.49
N THR A 49 26.92 -0.16 -64.31
CA THR A 49 27.57 -1.35 -63.75
C THR A 49 26.50 -2.32 -63.23
N ILE A 50 26.28 -3.45 -63.92
CA ILE A 50 25.28 -4.44 -63.55
C ILE A 50 25.90 -5.83 -63.47
N GLU A 51 25.77 -6.46 -62.31
CA GLU A 51 26.47 -7.69 -61.94
C GLU A 51 25.53 -8.81 -61.50
N LYS A 52 25.89 -10.05 -61.85
CA LYS A 52 25.30 -11.31 -61.35
C LYS A 52 26.41 -12.14 -60.75
N TYR A 53 26.34 -12.46 -59.45
CA TYR A 53 27.40 -13.20 -58.75
C TYR A 53 28.82 -12.64 -58.95
N SER A 54 28.95 -11.30 -58.97
CA SER A 54 30.22 -10.57 -59.19
C SER A 54 30.81 -10.68 -60.61
N GLU A 55 30.03 -11.15 -61.57
CA GLU A 55 30.36 -11.05 -63.00
C GLU A 55 29.46 -9.99 -63.67
N LYS A 56 30.02 -9.15 -64.54
CA LYS A 56 29.27 -8.14 -65.28
C LYS A 56 28.40 -8.81 -66.34
N VAL A 57 27.08 -8.61 -66.30
CA VAL A 57 26.12 -9.35 -67.14
C VAL A 57 25.41 -8.50 -68.18
N ILE A 58 25.33 -7.18 -67.98
CA ILE A 58 24.69 -6.26 -68.94
C ILE A 58 25.72 -5.22 -69.35
N ASN A 59 26.01 -5.15 -70.65
CA ASN A 59 27.14 -4.39 -71.20
C ASN A 59 26.73 -3.16 -72.01
N ASN A 60 25.46 -3.03 -72.40
CA ASN A 60 24.97 -1.89 -73.18
C ASN A 60 23.56 -1.45 -72.73
N ASN A 61 23.19 -0.22 -73.06
CA ASN A 61 21.91 0.38 -72.69
C ASN A 61 20.71 -0.33 -73.38
N TYR A 62 20.91 -0.90 -74.57
CA TYR A 62 19.85 -1.56 -75.34
C TYR A 62 19.32 -2.80 -74.60
N ASP A 63 20.21 -3.64 -74.08
CA ASP A 63 19.86 -4.85 -73.34
C ASP A 63 19.08 -4.50 -72.06
N LEU A 64 19.49 -3.43 -71.36
CA LEU A 64 18.79 -2.96 -70.16
C LEU A 64 17.38 -2.44 -70.47
N LEU A 65 17.24 -1.65 -71.54
CA LEU A 65 15.94 -1.14 -72.00
C LEU A 65 15.02 -2.26 -72.48
N TYR A 66 15.56 -3.25 -73.21
CA TYR A 66 14.81 -4.43 -73.62
C TYR A 66 14.29 -5.20 -72.40
N MET A 67 15.09 -5.32 -71.35
CA MET A 67 14.66 -5.95 -70.10
C MET A 67 13.56 -5.16 -69.39
N PHE A 68 13.66 -3.83 -69.32
CA PHE A 68 12.63 -2.99 -68.71
C PHE A 68 11.28 -3.11 -69.45
N LYS A 69 11.29 -3.20 -70.78
CA LYS A 69 10.06 -3.33 -71.59
C LYS A 69 9.39 -4.69 -71.46
N ASN A 70 10.12 -5.75 -71.11
CA ASN A 70 9.61 -7.13 -71.10
C ASN A 70 9.32 -7.69 -69.70
N ASP A 71 9.60 -6.93 -68.64
CA ASP A 71 9.51 -7.43 -67.28
C ASP A 71 8.92 -6.36 -66.36
N ASN A 72 8.23 -6.77 -65.29
CA ASN A 72 7.55 -5.82 -64.41
C ASN A 72 8.58 -4.92 -63.69
N VAL A 73 8.55 -3.62 -63.98
CA VAL A 73 9.38 -2.59 -63.35
C VAL A 73 8.65 -1.98 -62.15
N PHE A 74 9.34 -1.93 -61.00
CA PHE A 74 8.91 -1.23 -59.81
C PHE A 74 9.88 -0.09 -59.49
N ILE A 75 9.37 1.09 -59.18
CA ILE A 75 10.18 2.19 -58.66
C ILE A 75 9.88 2.39 -57.16
N THR A 76 10.90 2.70 -56.37
CA THR A 76 10.75 2.78 -54.90
C THR A 76 10.32 4.16 -54.40
N ASN A 77 10.49 5.19 -55.23
CA ASN A 77 10.23 6.59 -54.94
C ASN A 77 9.86 7.32 -56.24
N GLU A 78 9.09 8.40 -56.09
CA GLU A 78 8.77 9.32 -57.19
C GLU A 78 9.97 10.27 -57.36
N ASN A 79 10.75 10.05 -58.41
CA ASN A 79 11.91 10.86 -58.78
C ASN A 79 11.69 11.34 -60.22
N ASP A 80 11.70 12.65 -60.43
CA ASP A 80 11.29 13.26 -61.69
C ASP A 80 12.15 12.79 -62.88
N ILE A 81 13.46 12.69 -62.70
CA ILE A 81 14.38 12.24 -63.76
C ILE A 81 14.11 10.77 -64.12
N LEU A 82 13.91 9.90 -63.13
CA LEU A 82 13.60 8.49 -63.37
C LEU A 82 12.23 8.32 -64.05
N ILE A 83 11.21 9.07 -63.61
CA ILE A 83 9.86 9.01 -64.18
C ILE A 83 9.88 9.54 -65.62
N ASN A 84 10.52 10.68 -65.86
CA ASN A 84 10.65 11.25 -67.19
C ASN A 84 11.40 10.30 -68.13
N PHE A 85 12.45 9.64 -67.66
CA PHE A 85 13.15 8.60 -68.41
C PHE A 85 12.25 7.40 -68.76
N LEU A 86 11.52 6.86 -67.78
CA LEU A 86 10.61 5.73 -68.01
C LEU A 86 9.48 6.09 -68.97
N ASN A 87 8.94 7.32 -68.88
CA ASN A 87 7.92 7.83 -69.78
C ASN A 87 8.46 8.07 -71.19
N GLN A 88 9.65 8.67 -71.33
CA GLN A 88 10.37 8.85 -72.59
C GLN A 88 10.53 7.51 -73.32
N GLU A 89 10.92 6.47 -72.58
CA GLU A 89 11.17 5.13 -73.12
C GLU A 89 9.90 4.24 -73.24
N LYS A 90 8.73 4.76 -72.86
CA LYS A 90 7.44 4.05 -72.85
C LYS A 90 7.46 2.77 -72.01
N ILE A 91 8.07 2.82 -70.83
CA ILE A 91 8.17 1.69 -69.90
C ILE A 91 7.06 1.80 -68.86
N GLU A 92 6.18 0.79 -68.77
CA GLU A 92 5.21 0.70 -67.69
C GLU A 92 5.89 0.38 -66.35
N TYR A 93 5.54 1.14 -65.31
CA TYR A 93 6.08 0.95 -63.97
C TYR A 93 5.00 0.96 -62.90
N LYS A 94 5.33 0.36 -61.75
CA LYS A 94 4.53 0.43 -60.53
C LYS A 94 5.33 1.04 -59.40
N ILE A 95 4.70 1.87 -58.58
CA ILE A 95 5.34 2.42 -57.39
C ILE A 95 5.20 1.43 -56.24
N GLY A 96 6.31 1.06 -55.61
CA GLY A 96 6.31 0.07 -54.54
C GLY A 96 7.52 0.21 -53.62
N LYS A 97 7.25 0.36 -52.32
CA LYS A 97 8.30 0.46 -51.30
C LYS A 97 8.92 -0.91 -51.02
N ILE A 98 10.21 -0.93 -50.66
CA ILE A 98 10.96 -2.15 -50.37
C ILE A 98 11.55 -2.12 -48.96
N CYS A 99 11.73 -3.29 -48.36
CA CYS A 99 12.43 -3.40 -47.08
C CYS A 99 13.94 -3.22 -47.26
N GLU A 100 14.50 -2.14 -46.71
CA GLU A 100 15.94 -1.86 -46.81
C GLU A 100 16.82 -2.94 -46.17
N ARG A 101 16.42 -3.42 -44.99
CA ARG A 101 17.19 -4.46 -44.27
C ARG A 101 17.17 -5.81 -44.98
N CYS A 102 16.10 -6.15 -45.71
CA CYS A 102 16.09 -7.33 -46.57
C CYS A 102 17.05 -7.16 -47.74
N CYS A 103 17.07 -5.98 -48.39
CA CYS A 103 17.95 -5.72 -49.52
C CYS A 103 19.43 -5.83 -49.14
N LYS A 104 19.82 -5.31 -47.96
CA LYS A 104 21.17 -5.50 -47.41
C LYS A 104 21.56 -6.97 -47.19
N ASN A 105 20.57 -7.85 -47.00
CA ASN A 105 20.76 -9.29 -46.81
C ASN A 105 20.49 -10.08 -48.11
N ASN A 106 20.69 -9.47 -49.28
CA ASN A 106 20.50 -10.06 -50.61
C ASN A 106 19.09 -10.61 -50.88
N LYS A 107 18.06 -9.98 -50.29
CA LYS A 107 16.65 -10.36 -50.48
C LYS A 107 15.77 -9.15 -50.82
N ILE A 108 14.81 -9.33 -51.71
CA ILE A 108 13.79 -8.33 -52.05
C ILE A 108 12.47 -8.69 -51.37
N LYS A 109 11.93 -7.74 -50.60
CA LYS A 109 10.56 -7.78 -50.08
C LYS A 109 9.87 -6.45 -50.40
N ILE A 110 8.90 -6.50 -51.31
CA ILE A 110 7.98 -5.37 -51.55
C ILE A 110 7.05 -5.27 -50.35
N LEU A 111 6.84 -4.05 -49.89
CA LEU A 111 6.05 -3.70 -48.72
C LEU A 111 4.62 -3.35 -49.15
N THR A 112 3.66 -3.85 -48.38
CA THR A 112 2.27 -3.41 -48.44
C THR A 112 2.03 -2.38 -47.34
N THR A 113 0.93 -1.64 -47.41
CA THR A 113 0.53 -0.72 -46.33
C THR A 113 0.41 -1.41 -44.98
N LYS A 114 0.06 -2.71 -44.92
CA LYS A 114 -0.05 -3.47 -43.66
C LYS A 114 1.29 -4.01 -43.14
N ASP A 115 2.24 -4.31 -44.02
CA ASP A 115 3.54 -4.94 -43.66
C ASP A 115 4.70 -3.92 -43.56
N ARG A 116 4.43 -2.63 -43.77
CA ARG A 116 5.42 -1.56 -43.82
C ARG A 116 5.62 -0.93 -42.44
N TYR A 117 6.87 -0.87 -42.01
CA TYR A 117 7.32 -0.20 -40.79
C TYR A 117 8.41 0.81 -41.12
N THR A 118 8.50 1.92 -40.40
CA THR A 118 9.54 2.94 -40.56
C THR A 118 10.50 2.95 -39.37
N TYR A 119 11.79 3.14 -39.62
CA TYR A 119 12.80 3.34 -38.57
C TYR A 119 13.92 4.23 -39.09
N ASN A 120 14.11 5.42 -38.49
CA ASN A 120 15.06 6.43 -38.96
C ASN A 120 14.95 6.66 -40.48
N ASP A 121 13.73 6.96 -40.93
CA ASP A 121 13.33 7.19 -42.33
C ASP A 121 13.49 6.01 -43.29
N LYS A 122 13.81 4.82 -42.78
CA LYS A 122 13.99 3.59 -43.57
C LYS A 122 12.78 2.69 -43.48
N ASP A 123 12.36 2.18 -44.62
CA ASP A 123 11.24 1.24 -44.71
C ASP A 123 11.69 -0.21 -44.44
N LEU A 124 10.98 -0.87 -43.54
CA LEU A 124 11.24 -2.23 -43.07
C LEU A 124 9.98 -3.09 -43.25
N CYS A 125 10.18 -4.38 -43.52
CA CYS A 125 9.10 -5.34 -43.41
C CYS A 125 8.91 -5.73 -41.94
N ARG A 126 7.70 -6.20 -41.60
CA ARG A 126 7.34 -6.69 -40.26
C ARG A 126 8.46 -7.51 -39.59
N SER A 127 8.92 -8.60 -40.23
CA SER A 127 9.96 -9.47 -39.63
C SER A 127 11.31 -8.77 -39.39
N CYS A 128 11.69 -7.80 -40.22
CA CYS A 128 12.91 -7.03 -40.03
C CYS A 128 12.77 -5.99 -38.93
N ALA A 129 11.59 -5.38 -38.82
CA ALA A 129 11.23 -4.46 -37.76
C ALA A 129 11.18 -5.17 -36.40
N GLU A 130 10.60 -6.38 -36.33
CA GLU A 130 10.56 -7.19 -35.10
C GLU A 130 11.96 -7.52 -34.58
N LYS A 131 12.88 -7.89 -35.48
CA LYS A 131 14.27 -8.14 -35.12
C LYS A 131 14.99 -6.89 -34.64
N THR A 132 14.67 -5.72 -35.20
CA THR A 132 15.25 -4.45 -34.76
C THR A 132 14.83 -4.15 -33.32
N ILE A 133 13.53 -4.22 -33.03
CA ILE A 133 13.04 -3.88 -31.69
C ILE A 133 13.48 -4.90 -30.66
N LYS A 134 13.40 -6.22 -30.95
CA LYS A 134 13.92 -7.24 -30.02
C LYS A 134 15.39 -6.99 -29.68
N HIS A 135 16.21 -6.64 -30.66
CA HIS A 135 17.62 -6.33 -30.40
C HIS A 135 17.81 -5.11 -29.49
N ILE A 136 17.00 -4.06 -29.66
CA ILE A 136 17.02 -2.86 -28.81
C ILE A 136 16.56 -3.22 -27.38
N ILE A 137 15.46 -3.96 -27.25
CA ILE A 137 14.92 -4.45 -25.97
C ILE A 137 15.99 -5.23 -25.20
N TYR A 138 16.64 -6.20 -25.85
CA TYR A 138 17.68 -7.02 -25.21
C TYR A 138 18.96 -6.23 -24.88
N ARG A 139 19.37 -5.29 -25.73
CA ARG A 139 20.58 -4.49 -25.51
C ARG A 139 20.42 -3.53 -24.32
N ASP A 140 19.25 -2.93 -24.19
CA ASP A 140 19.00 -1.87 -23.20
C ASP A 140 18.41 -2.44 -21.88
N GLY A 141 18.33 -3.77 -21.75
CA GLY A 141 17.95 -4.45 -20.50
C GLY A 141 16.46 -4.36 -20.15
N PHE A 142 15.59 -4.21 -21.15
CA PHE A 142 14.14 -4.10 -20.92
C PHE A 142 13.55 -5.43 -20.38
N VAL A 143 12.71 -5.32 -19.35
CA VAL A 143 12.14 -6.45 -18.56
C VAL A 143 10.94 -7.10 -19.28
N ASP A 144 10.63 -8.36 -18.96
CA ASP A 144 9.52 -9.17 -19.49
C ASP A 144 8.16 -8.45 -19.67
N TYR A 145 7.80 -7.53 -18.77
CA TYR A 145 6.56 -6.76 -18.89
C TYR A 145 6.49 -5.94 -20.19
N MET A 146 7.64 -5.39 -20.63
CA MET A 146 7.75 -4.65 -21.88
C MET A 146 7.61 -5.57 -23.10
N ASN A 147 7.87 -6.87 -22.98
CA ASN A 147 7.67 -7.84 -24.08
C ASN A 147 6.19 -8.02 -24.41
N ASN A 148 5.29 -8.02 -23.42
CA ASN A 148 3.85 -8.12 -23.65
C ASN A 148 3.29 -6.84 -24.30
N ARG A 149 3.82 -5.69 -23.91
CA ARG A 149 3.45 -4.36 -24.44
C ARG A 149 3.98 -4.12 -25.85
N TYR A 150 5.14 -4.69 -26.17
CA TYR A 150 5.76 -4.60 -27.49
C TYR A 150 4.82 -5.06 -28.61
N GLU A 151 4.12 -6.20 -28.47
CA GLU A 151 3.24 -6.68 -29.53
C GLU A 151 2.06 -5.73 -29.81
N LEU A 152 1.48 -5.14 -28.77
CA LEU A 152 0.43 -4.12 -28.89
C LEU A 152 0.94 -2.90 -29.63
N LEU A 153 2.09 -2.36 -29.21
CA LEU A 153 2.72 -1.20 -29.84
C LEU A 153 3.10 -1.48 -31.30
N PHE A 154 3.62 -2.67 -31.57
CA PHE A 154 4.06 -3.10 -32.88
C PHE A 154 2.91 -3.37 -33.86
N ASN A 155 1.73 -3.76 -33.35
CA ASN A 155 0.52 -3.87 -34.16
C ASN A 155 -0.17 -2.51 -34.35
N LYS A 156 -0.10 -1.62 -33.36
CA LYS A 156 -0.76 -0.30 -33.38
C LYS A 156 0.02 0.76 -34.16
N TYR A 157 1.35 0.74 -34.08
CA TYR A 157 2.22 1.74 -34.69
C TYR A 157 3.14 1.10 -35.72
N GLN A 158 3.18 1.69 -36.91
CA GLN A 158 4.11 1.30 -37.98
C GLN A 158 5.40 2.13 -37.95
N ASP A 159 5.67 2.84 -36.85
CA ASP A 159 6.85 3.67 -36.65
C ASP A 159 7.63 3.15 -35.45
N ILE A 160 8.83 2.61 -35.69
CA ILE A 160 9.67 2.01 -34.66
C ILE A 160 10.23 3.07 -33.71
N ASN A 161 10.54 4.29 -34.18
CA ASN A 161 11.01 5.37 -33.30
C ASN A 161 9.91 5.77 -32.32
N LYS A 162 8.66 5.84 -32.79
CA LYS A 162 7.51 6.07 -31.93
C LYS A 162 7.33 4.95 -30.90
N ILE A 163 7.50 3.69 -31.30
CA ILE A 163 7.44 2.54 -30.37
C ILE A 163 8.52 2.67 -29.30
N ILE A 164 9.77 2.93 -29.69
CA ILE A 164 10.89 3.11 -28.76
C ILE A 164 10.61 4.26 -27.79
N ASN A 165 10.16 5.42 -28.28
CA ASN A 165 9.82 6.56 -27.42
C ASN A 165 8.76 6.20 -26.38
N ILE A 166 7.72 5.46 -26.78
CA ILE A 166 6.68 5.00 -25.85
C ILE A 166 7.24 4.00 -24.83
N MET A 167 8.11 3.09 -25.28
CA MET A 167 8.78 2.12 -24.41
C MET A 167 9.76 2.78 -23.43
N GLU A 168 10.33 3.93 -23.80
CA GLU A 168 11.16 4.77 -22.94
C GLU A 168 10.34 5.75 -22.09
N GLY A 169 9.04 5.53 -21.91
CA GLY A 169 8.20 6.39 -21.06
C GLY A 169 7.87 7.76 -21.66
N ARG A 170 8.29 8.08 -22.89
CA ARG A 170 8.05 9.36 -23.58
C ARG A 170 6.70 9.37 -24.31
N TYR A 171 5.62 9.25 -23.55
CA TYR A 171 4.24 9.32 -24.05
C TYR A 171 3.30 9.90 -22.99
N ASN A 172 2.07 10.27 -23.39
CA ASN A 172 1.02 10.63 -22.43
C ASN A 172 0.24 9.37 -22.02
N PRO A 173 0.35 8.90 -20.76
CA PRO A 173 -0.32 7.69 -20.33
C PRO A 173 -1.85 7.85 -20.15
N VAL A 174 -2.33 9.08 -19.98
CA VAL A 174 -3.78 9.38 -19.84
C VAL A 174 -4.51 9.26 -21.18
N ASP A 175 -3.84 9.61 -22.27
CA ASP A 175 -4.38 9.55 -23.63
C ASP A 175 -4.29 8.14 -24.25
N ASN A 176 -3.45 7.27 -23.69
CA ASN A 176 -3.17 5.93 -24.20
C ASN A 176 -3.30 4.86 -23.08
N PRO A 177 -4.48 4.71 -22.47
CA PRO A 177 -4.69 3.81 -21.32
C PRO A 177 -4.44 2.33 -21.64
N GLU A 178 -4.60 1.92 -22.89
CA GLU A 178 -4.29 0.56 -23.36
C GLU A 178 -2.79 0.23 -23.30
N LEU A 179 -1.92 1.25 -23.26
CA LEU A 179 -0.48 1.08 -23.16
C LEU A 179 -0.02 0.98 -21.72
N THR A 180 -0.81 1.48 -20.77
CA THR A 180 -0.51 1.35 -19.34
C THR A 180 -1.10 0.08 -18.75
N LEU A 181 -2.13 -0.50 -19.38
CA LEU A 181 -2.80 -1.72 -18.90
C LEU A 181 -1.79 -2.87 -18.81
N TYR A 182 -1.59 -3.37 -17.58
CA TYR A 182 -0.80 -4.55 -17.28
C TYR A 182 -1.64 -5.81 -17.49
N ASP A 183 -2.76 -5.89 -16.77
CA ASP A 183 -3.75 -6.96 -16.90
C ASP A 183 -5.12 -6.52 -16.39
N THR A 184 -6.09 -7.42 -16.50
CA THR A 184 -7.43 -7.23 -15.96
C THR A 184 -7.77 -8.39 -15.06
N LEU A 185 -8.03 -8.10 -13.79
CA LEU A 185 -8.62 -9.05 -12.85
C LEU A 185 -10.12 -9.16 -13.19
N PRO A 186 -10.58 -10.31 -13.71
CA PRO A 186 -11.93 -10.43 -14.24
C PRO A 186 -12.99 -10.29 -13.15
N ALA A 187 -14.13 -9.71 -13.50
CA ALA A 187 -15.33 -9.87 -12.70
C ALA A 187 -15.74 -11.35 -12.74
N THR A 188 -15.93 -11.94 -11.57
CA THR A 188 -16.35 -13.33 -11.43
C THR A 188 -17.76 -13.34 -10.85
N GLU A 189 -18.75 -13.55 -11.71
CA GLU A 189 -20.11 -13.81 -11.22
C GLU A 189 -20.19 -15.24 -10.70
N GLY A 190 -20.55 -15.40 -9.42
CA GLY A 190 -21.05 -16.66 -8.92
C GLY A 190 -22.53 -16.77 -9.19
N LYS A 191 -23.00 -17.90 -9.72
CA LYS A 191 -24.37 -18.31 -9.44
C LYS A 191 -24.41 -18.71 -7.97
N TYR A 192 -25.22 -18.01 -7.19
CA TYR A 192 -25.47 -18.33 -5.78
C TYR A 192 -26.97 -18.33 -5.54
N GLU A 193 -27.36 -19.12 -4.55
CA GLU A 193 -28.73 -19.13 -4.06
C GLU A 193 -29.03 -17.79 -3.40
N LYS A 194 -30.10 -17.13 -3.85
CA LYS A 194 -30.57 -15.87 -3.27
C LYS A 194 -31.46 -16.20 -2.07
N ILE A 195 -30.92 -16.02 -0.87
CA ILE A 195 -31.67 -16.15 0.38
C ILE A 195 -32.13 -14.75 0.80
N GLN A 196 -33.44 -14.57 1.02
CA GLN A 196 -33.98 -13.31 1.54
C GLN A 196 -33.93 -13.30 3.06
N ILE A 197 -33.80 -12.10 3.66
CA ILE A 197 -33.76 -11.93 5.11
C ILE A 197 -35.02 -12.51 5.79
N LYS A 198 -36.18 -12.39 5.14
CA LYS A 198 -37.46 -12.88 5.67
C LYS A 198 -37.47 -14.40 5.91
N ASP A 199 -36.70 -15.15 5.11
CA ASP A 199 -36.65 -16.61 5.12
C ASP A 199 -35.64 -17.15 6.15
N LEU A 200 -34.89 -16.27 6.83
CA LEU A 200 -33.91 -16.66 7.82
C LEU A 200 -34.55 -17.11 9.14
N THR A 201 -33.93 -18.08 9.82
CA THR A 201 -34.35 -18.54 11.15
C THR A 201 -33.77 -17.64 12.25
N ILE A 202 -34.16 -16.36 12.25
CA ILE A 202 -33.73 -15.35 13.25
C ILE A 202 -34.95 -14.61 13.84
N PRO A 203 -34.84 -13.93 14.99
CA PRO A 203 -35.97 -13.24 15.61
C PRO A 203 -36.67 -12.24 14.69
N GLU A 204 -38.00 -12.22 14.68
CA GLU A 204 -38.80 -11.35 13.79
C GLU A 204 -38.52 -9.85 13.97
N LYS A 205 -38.21 -9.41 15.20
CA LYS A 205 -37.80 -8.02 15.45
C LYS A 205 -36.49 -7.68 14.72
N LEU A 206 -35.53 -8.60 14.71
CA LEU A 206 -34.26 -8.43 14.01
C LEU A 206 -34.46 -8.42 12.49
N LYS A 207 -35.28 -9.33 11.95
CA LYS A 207 -35.62 -9.32 10.50
C LYS A 207 -36.12 -7.97 10.04
N LYS A 208 -37.06 -7.36 10.78
CA LYS A 208 -37.62 -6.04 10.45
C LYS A 208 -36.57 -4.93 10.42
N ILE A 209 -35.56 -4.98 11.29
CA ILE A 209 -34.44 -4.03 11.29
C ILE A 209 -33.55 -4.27 10.07
N LEU A 210 -33.14 -5.52 9.83
CA LEU A 210 -32.25 -5.88 8.73
C LEU A 210 -32.87 -5.61 7.35
N MET A 211 -34.16 -5.86 7.17
CA MET A 211 -34.88 -5.61 5.91
C MET A 211 -34.93 -4.13 5.50
N LYS A 212 -34.70 -3.19 6.43
CA LYS A 212 -34.54 -1.76 6.08
C LYS A 212 -33.21 -1.47 5.37
N ARG A 213 -32.21 -2.35 5.54
CA ARG A 213 -30.84 -2.20 5.00
C ARG A 213 -30.58 -3.14 3.83
N VAL A 214 -31.03 -4.39 3.95
CA VAL A 214 -30.70 -5.48 3.02
C VAL A 214 -31.92 -6.38 2.84
N ASP A 215 -32.32 -6.62 1.59
CA ASP A 215 -33.41 -7.56 1.27
C ASP A 215 -32.90 -9.00 1.06
N THR A 216 -31.80 -9.14 0.29
CA THR A 216 -31.20 -10.43 -0.08
C THR A 216 -29.75 -10.52 0.39
N LEU A 217 -29.35 -11.68 0.90
CA LEU A 217 -27.98 -11.93 1.37
C LEU A 217 -26.96 -11.98 0.23
N LEU A 218 -25.75 -11.53 0.54
CA LEU A 218 -24.58 -11.64 -0.32
C LEU A 218 -24.02 -13.07 -0.33
N PRO A 219 -23.27 -13.47 -1.37
CA PRO A 219 -22.80 -14.84 -1.54
C PRO A 219 -21.99 -15.39 -0.35
N VAL A 220 -21.12 -14.54 0.21
CA VAL A 220 -20.29 -14.92 1.37
C VAL A 220 -21.14 -15.18 2.62
N GLN A 221 -22.22 -14.40 2.81
CA GLN A 221 -23.16 -14.56 3.91
C GLN A 221 -23.96 -15.86 3.76
N VAL A 222 -24.43 -16.16 2.54
CA VAL A 222 -25.10 -17.43 2.22
C VAL A 222 -24.19 -18.63 2.47
N LYS A 223 -22.93 -18.55 2.03
CA LYS A 223 -21.94 -19.61 2.31
C LYS A 223 -21.69 -19.80 3.80
N ALA A 224 -21.63 -18.70 4.58
CA ALA A 224 -21.45 -18.78 6.03
C ALA A 224 -22.62 -19.51 6.70
N ILE A 225 -23.87 -19.17 6.35
CA ILE A 225 -25.05 -19.88 6.86
C ILE A 225 -24.97 -21.37 6.55
N LYS A 226 -24.70 -21.74 5.29
CA LYS A 226 -24.57 -23.16 4.90
C LYS A 226 -23.45 -23.92 5.61
N LYS A 227 -22.48 -23.20 6.18
CA LYS A 227 -21.35 -23.77 6.91
C LYS A 227 -21.59 -23.88 8.41
N GLY A 228 -22.74 -23.46 8.91
CA GLY A 228 -23.09 -23.60 10.32
C GLY A 228 -23.20 -22.28 11.10
N LEU A 229 -23.29 -21.12 10.44
CA LEU A 229 -23.26 -19.82 11.13
C LEU A 229 -24.35 -19.72 12.21
N LEU A 230 -25.55 -20.24 11.94
CA LEU A 230 -26.70 -20.19 12.84
C LEU A 230 -26.80 -21.44 13.74
N GLU A 231 -25.89 -22.40 13.55
CA GLU A 231 -25.78 -23.67 14.25
C GLU A 231 -24.58 -23.67 15.23
N ASP A 232 -24.15 -22.49 15.67
CA ASP A 232 -23.07 -22.27 16.64
C ASP A 232 -21.68 -22.77 16.21
N GLU A 233 -21.46 -23.03 14.92
CA GLU A 233 -20.14 -23.44 14.41
C GLU A 233 -19.16 -22.26 14.38
N ASN A 234 -17.90 -22.54 14.72
CA ASN A 234 -16.80 -21.58 14.59
C ASN A 234 -16.44 -21.41 13.12
N LEU A 235 -16.37 -20.18 12.61
CA LEU A 235 -16.12 -19.91 11.19
C LEU A 235 -14.96 -18.95 10.98
N LEU A 236 -14.08 -19.28 10.04
CA LEU A 236 -13.13 -18.34 9.45
C LEU A 236 -13.68 -17.91 8.09
N VAL A 237 -14.10 -16.65 7.98
CA VAL A 237 -14.66 -16.08 6.75
C VAL A 237 -13.61 -15.25 6.04
N VAL A 238 -13.14 -15.77 4.91
CA VAL A 238 -12.13 -15.13 4.05
C VAL A 238 -12.83 -14.59 2.81
N SER A 239 -12.87 -13.27 2.67
CA SER A 239 -13.39 -12.62 1.47
C SER A 239 -12.83 -11.21 1.28
N GLN A 240 -12.92 -10.69 0.06
CA GLN A 240 -12.44 -9.34 -0.25
C GLN A 240 -13.05 -8.25 0.65
N THR A 241 -12.40 -7.09 0.71
CA THR A 241 -12.94 -5.92 1.41
C THR A 241 -14.29 -5.51 0.77
N ALA A 242 -15.21 -4.99 1.59
CA ALA A 242 -16.56 -4.59 1.17
C ALA A 242 -17.50 -5.71 0.67
N SER A 243 -17.23 -6.99 0.96
CA SER A 243 -18.12 -8.12 0.67
C SER A 243 -19.30 -8.27 1.65
N GLY A 244 -19.46 -7.34 2.60
CA GLY A 244 -20.52 -7.38 3.62
C GLY A 244 -20.25 -8.35 4.78
N LYS A 245 -18.98 -8.58 5.15
CA LYS A 245 -18.57 -9.45 6.27
C LYS A 245 -19.21 -9.10 7.60
N THR A 246 -19.42 -7.81 7.90
CA THR A 246 -20.00 -7.37 9.19
C THR A 246 -21.36 -8.01 9.47
N LEU A 247 -22.22 -8.15 8.45
CA LEU A 247 -23.55 -8.74 8.61
C LEU A 247 -23.48 -10.21 9.08
N ILE A 248 -22.41 -10.94 8.79
CA ILE A 248 -22.21 -12.31 9.25
C ILE A 248 -22.13 -12.35 10.78
N GLY A 249 -21.35 -11.45 11.37
CA GLY A 249 -21.26 -11.30 12.82
C GLY A 249 -22.58 -10.83 13.45
N GLU A 250 -23.29 -9.91 12.79
CA GLU A 250 -24.60 -9.43 13.23
C GLU A 250 -25.66 -10.55 13.24
N LEU A 251 -25.69 -11.38 12.19
CA LEU A 251 -26.64 -12.50 12.04
C LEU A 251 -26.49 -13.56 13.12
N ALA A 252 -25.25 -13.89 13.51
CA ALA A 252 -25.01 -14.87 14.57
C ALA A 252 -25.12 -14.25 15.98
N GLY A 253 -24.65 -13.01 16.16
CA GLY A 253 -24.49 -12.44 17.49
C GLY A 253 -25.69 -11.68 18.05
N ILE A 254 -26.45 -10.96 17.22
CA ILE A 254 -27.61 -10.20 17.72
C ILE A 254 -28.71 -11.13 18.28
N PRO A 255 -29.05 -12.27 17.65
CA PRO A 255 -29.99 -13.22 18.25
C PRO A 255 -29.55 -13.73 19.63
N LYS A 256 -28.25 -14.00 19.81
CA LYS A 256 -27.67 -14.41 21.10
C LYS A 256 -27.78 -13.29 22.14
N ALA A 257 -27.48 -12.06 21.75
CA ALA A 257 -27.65 -10.87 22.59
C ALA A 257 -29.10 -10.68 23.07
N MET A 258 -30.08 -10.94 22.20
CA MET A 258 -31.50 -10.92 22.54
C MET A 258 -31.91 -12.04 23.52
N ASN A 259 -31.17 -13.15 23.55
CA ASN A 259 -31.37 -14.28 24.44
C ASN A 259 -30.46 -14.23 25.69
N ASN A 260 -30.05 -13.03 26.12
CA ASN A 260 -29.23 -12.77 27.30
C ASN A 260 -27.81 -13.40 27.29
N LYS A 261 -27.31 -13.84 26.13
CA LYS A 261 -25.88 -14.14 25.96
C LYS A 261 -25.12 -12.89 25.55
N LYS A 262 -23.86 -12.76 25.94
CA LYS A 262 -23.03 -11.61 25.52
C LYS A 262 -22.49 -11.83 24.11
N MET A 263 -22.49 -10.77 23.32
CA MET A 263 -21.80 -10.67 22.03
C MET A 263 -20.60 -9.73 22.18
N ILE A 264 -19.43 -10.18 21.75
CA ILE A 264 -18.27 -9.32 21.59
C ILE A 264 -17.98 -9.11 20.10
N TYR A 265 -17.78 -7.86 19.68
CA TYR A 265 -17.27 -7.51 18.36
C TYR A 265 -15.91 -6.84 18.51
N LEU A 266 -14.86 -7.56 18.11
CA LEU A 266 -13.49 -7.08 18.11
C LEU A 266 -13.17 -6.37 16.81
N SER A 267 -12.46 -5.26 16.94
CA SER A 267 -11.98 -4.44 15.82
C SER A 267 -10.50 -4.11 16.04
N PRO A 268 -9.67 -4.09 14.98
CA PRO A 268 -8.23 -3.88 15.13
C PRO A 268 -7.85 -2.45 15.51
N LEU A 269 -8.73 -1.48 15.23
CA LEU A 269 -8.51 -0.06 15.47
C LEU A 269 -9.59 0.55 16.36
N VAL A 270 -9.16 1.52 17.18
CA VAL A 270 -10.05 2.33 18.03
C VAL A 270 -11.10 3.08 17.21
N ALA A 271 -10.71 3.66 16.07
CA ALA A 271 -11.63 4.40 15.21
C ALA A 271 -12.77 3.51 14.67
N LEU A 272 -12.44 2.31 14.21
CA LEU A 272 -13.41 1.33 13.72
C LEU A 272 -14.31 0.78 14.84
N ALA A 273 -13.74 0.50 16.01
CA ALA A 273 -14.53 0.10 17.18
C ALA A 273 -15.55 1.18 17.56
N ASN A 274 -15.16 2.47 17.50
CA ASN A 274 -16.06 3.59 17.72
C ASN A 274 -17.18 3.68 16.69
N GLN A 275 -16.86 3.52 15.41
CA GLN A 275 -17.85 3.49 14.35
C GLN A 275 -18.86 2.38 14.58
N LYS A 276 -18.40 1.14 14.80
CA LYS A 276 -19.26 -0.02 15.07
C LYS A 276 -20.11 0.16 16.32
N TYR A 277 -19.56 0.74 17.38
CA TYR A 277 -20.33 1.08 18.58
C TYR A 277 -21.49 2.03 18.28
N ARG A 278 -21.25 3.11 17.51
CA ARG A 278 -22.29 4.05 17.11
C ARG A 278 -23.36 3.37 16.24
N ASP A 279 -22.93 2.56 15.27
CA ASP A 279 -23.83 1.83 14.37
C ASP A 279 -24.71 0.86 15.17
N PHE A 280 -24.12 0.03 16.02
CA PHE A 280 -24.87 -0.93 16.84
C PHE A 280 -25.81 -0.24 17.82
N LYS A 281 -25.39 0.88 18.42
CA LYS A 281 -26.24 1.66 19.30
C LYS A 281 -27.45 2.24 18.58
N ARG A 282 -27.24 2.80 17.39
CA ARG A 282 -28.31 3.36 16.54
C ARG A 282 -29.28 2.28 16.08
N GLU A 283 -28.77 1.12 15.68
CA GLU A 283 -29.55 0.09 14.98
C GLU A 283 -30.21 -0.90 15.94
N TYR A 284 -29.52 -1.29 17.01
CA TYR A 284 -29.96 -2.34 17.93
C TYR A 284 -30.39 -1.81 19.29
N GLY A 285 -30.25 -0.50 19.55
CA GLY A 285 -30.72 0.13 20.78
C GLY A 285 -32.24 -0.01 20.97
N GLU A 286 -33.03 0.04 19.90
CA GLU A 286 -34.49 -0.17 19.94
C GLU A 286 -34.90 -1.59 20.37
N LEU A 287 -33.98 -2.57 20.33
CA LEU A 287 -34.21 -3.92 20.83
C LEU A 287 -34.09 -4.02 22.36
N GLY A 288 -33.76 -2.92 23.05
CA GLY A 288 -33.52 -2.91 24.49
C GLY A 288 -32.14 -3.45 24.89
N LEU A 289 -31.24 -3.65 23.92
CA LEU A 289 -29.90 -4.18 24.15
C LEU A 289 -28.98 -3.09 24.71
N LYS A 290 -28.25 -3.42 25.77
CA LYS A 290 -27.21 -2.56 26.34
C LYS A 290 -25.92 -2.75 25.55
N ILE A 291 -25.57 -1.76 24.74
CA ILE A 291 -24.32 -1.73 23.97
C ILE A 291 -23.28 -0.88 24.72
N VAL A 292 -22.09 -1.43 24.93
CA VAL A 292 -20.93 -0.75 25.51
C VAL A 292 -19.72 -0.85 24.59
N ILE A 293 -18.76 0.05 24.78
CA ILE A 293 -17.49 0.04 24.05
C ILE A 293 -16.34 -0.15 25.04
N LYS A 294 -15.36 -0.98 24.68
CA LYS A 294 -14.10 -1.16 25.42
C LYS A 294 -12.92 -1.03 24.48
N VAL A 295 -12.47 0.20 24.30
CA VAL A 295 -11.23 0.51 23.60
C VAL A 295 -10.14 0.82 24.62
N GLY A 296 -8.88 0.89 24.17
CA GLY A 296 -7.79 1.43 24.98
C GLY A 296 -8.17 2.78 25.61
N GLN A 297 -7.50 3.13 26.70
CA GLN A 297 -7.83 4.31 27.50
C GLN A 297 -7.33 5.59 26.82
N ASN A 298 -7.99 6.01 25.75
CA ASN A 298 -7.86 7.37 25.22
C ASN A 298 -8.44 8.34 26.27
N ARG A 299 -7.59 8.85 27.16
CA ARG A 299 -8.03 9.65 28.32
C ARG A 299 -7.67 11.13 28.21
N ILE A 300 -6.84 11.52 27.25
CA ILE A 300 -6.51 12.93 27.05
C ILE A 300 -7.76 13.67 26.58
N LYS A 301 -8.23 14.59 27.40
CA LYS A 301 -9.30 15.51 27.03
C LYS A 301 -8.70 16.59 26.12
N ALA A 302 -9.02 16.52 24.85
CA ALA A 302 -8.70 17.54 23.85
C ALA A 302 -9.95 17.78 22.98
N GLU A 303 -10.20 19.04 22.61
CA GLU A 303 -11.42 19.45 21.88
C GLU A 303 -11.61 18.73 20.53
N ASP A 304 -10.50 18.32 19.89
CA ASP A 304 -10.48 17.69 18.57
C ASP A 304 -10.48 16.15 18.59
N GLU A 305 -10.55 15.53 19.77
CA GLU A 305 -10.44 14.08 19.96
C GLU A 305 -11.65 13.47 20.66
N LEU A 306 -11.87 12.17 20.45
CA LEU A 306 -13.06 11.48 20.93
C LEU A 306 -12.85 10.96 22.37
N TYR A 307 -13.52 11.58 23.35
CA TYR A 307 -13.53 11.14 24.75
C TYR A 307 -14.65 10.11 25.01
N ILE A 308 -14.32 8.99 25.67
CA ILE A 308 -15.29 7.93 25.99
C ILE A 308 -15.30 7.65 27.48
N LEU A 309 -16.50 7.70 28.06
CA LEU A 309 -16.75 7.27 29.43
C LEU A 309 -16.71 5.74 29.52
N ASP A 310 -15.78 5.22 30.32
CA ASP A 310 -15.69 3.79 30.62
C ASP A 310 -16.95 3.35 31.40
N LYS A 311 -17.70 2.39 30.85
CA LYS A 311 -18.92 1.86 31.47
C LYS A 311 -18.68 0.42 31.93
N PRO A 312 -19.30 -0.02 33.03
CA PRO A 312 -19.24 -1.43 33.45
C PRO A 312 -19.74 -2.35 32.34
N ILE A 313 -18.96 -3.40 32.03
CA ILE A 313 -19.29 -4.38 30.99
C ILE A 313 -20.19 -5.53 31.50
N SER A 314 -20.32 -5.65 32.83
CA SER A 314 -21.08 -6.72 33.49
C SER A 314 -22.53 -6.80 32.99
N ASP A 315 -23.14 -5.66 32.74
CA ASP A 315 -24.55 -5.54 32.37
C ASP A 315 -24.77 -5.39 30.86
N ALA A 316 -23.71 -5.41 30.06
CA ALA A 316 -23.80 -5.24 28.62
C ALA A 316 -24.28 -6.52 27.93
N ASN A 317 -25.11 -6.37 26.89
CA ASN A 317 -25.47 -7.43 25.96
C ASN A 317 -24.49 -7.49 24.78
N ILE A 318 -24.02 -6.32 24.32
CA ILE A 318 -23.07 -6.20 23.21
C ILE A 318 -21.88 -5.36 23.66
N ILE A 319 -20.68 -5.89 23.46
CA ILE A 319 -19.41 -5.22 23.77
C ILE A 319 -18.65 -5.04 22.45
N VAL A 320 -18.46 -3.80 22.02
CA VAL A 320 -17.56 -3.48 20.90
C VAL A 320 -16.19 -3.14 21.47
N ALA A 321 -15.14 -3.83 21.08
CA ALA A 321 -13.83 -3.65 21.70
C ALA A 321 -12.66 -3.67 20.71
N THR A 322 -11.54 -3.06 21.09
CA THR A 322 -10.25 -3.37 20.42
C THR A 322 -9.67 -4.66 20.97
N TYR A 323 -8.71 -5.25 20.25
CA TYR A 323 -7.97 -6.43 20.72
C TYR A 323 -7.38 -6.17 22.11
N GLU A 324 -6.65 -5.07 22.29
CA GLU A 324 -6.04 -4.69 23.55
C GLU A 324 -7.07 -4.39 24.64
N GLY A 325 -8.22 -3.80 24.28
CA GLY A 325 -9.28 -3.48 25.21
C GLY A 325 -9.90 -4.72 25.85
N LEU A 326 -10.12 -5.77 25.06
CA LEU A 326 -10.58 -7.06 25.57
C LEU A 326 -9.46 -7.81 26.29
N ASP A 327 -8.27 -7.85 25.73
CA ASP A 327 -7.14 -8.57 26.31
C ASP A 327 -6.78 -8.00 27.69
N TYR A 328 -6.91 -6.68 27.89
CA TYR A 328 -6.76 -6.04 29.19
C TYR A 328 -7.73 -6.62 30.24
N ILE A 329 -8.99 -6.89 29.87
CA ILE A 329 -9.99 -7.46 30.78
C ILE A 329 -9.58 -8.88 31.18
N LEU A 330 -9.16 -9.69 30.22
CA LEU A 330 -8.71 -11.07 30.45
C LEU A 330 -7.46 -11.09 31.33
N ARG A 331 -6.40 -10.36 30.96
CA ARG A 331 -5.16 -10.22 31.73
C ARG A 331 -5.37 -9.64 33.13
N SER A 332 -6.48 -8.92 33.34
CA SER A 332 -6.83 -8.38 34.65
C SER A 332 -7.47 -9.40 35.61
N GLY A 333 -7.72 -10.64 35.16
CA GLY A 333 -8.46 -11.65 35.91
C GLY A 333 -9.97 -11.35 35.99
N LYS A 334 -10.47 -10.41 35.19
CA LYS A 334 -11.87 -9.95 35.20
C LYS A 334 -12.75 -10.67 34.19
N TYR A 335 -12.36 -11.86 33.74
CA TYR A 335 -13.14 -12.66 32.78
C TYR A 335 -14.54 -13.00 33.30
N LYS A 336 -14.76 -13.01 34.63
CA LYS A 336 -16.09 -13.17 35.26
C LYS A 336 -17.09 -12.09 34.85
N ASP A 337 -16.62 -10.88 34.50
CA ASP A 337 -17.49 -9.80 33.99
C ASP A 337 -18.04 -10.12 32.58
N LEU A 338 -17.41 -11.06 31.87
CA LEU A 338 -17.80 -11.58 30.55
C LEU A 338 -18.61 -12.87 30.65
N LYS A 339 -19.20 -13.18 31.81
CA LYS A 339 -20.09 -14.34 31.98
C LYS A 339 -21.16 -14.40 30.88
N ASP A 340 -21.61 -15.61 30.57
CA ASP A 340 -22.62 -15.86 29.53
C ASP A 340 -22.19 -15.41 28.13
N LEU A 341 -20.88 -15.41 27.84
CA LEU A 341 -20.35 -15.16 26.50
C LEU A 341 -20.90 -16.22 25.51
N GLY A 342 -21.60 -15.75 24.49
CA GLY A 342 -22.19 -16.62 23.45
C GLY A 342 -21.47 -16.55 22.11
N ILE A 343 -20.84 -15.41 21.80
CA ILE A 343 -20.09 -15.22 20.56
C ILE A 343 -18.99 -14.16 20.68
N VAL A 344 -17.89 -14.40 19.98
CA VAL A 344 -16.85 -13.40 19.68
C VAL A 344 -16.69 -13.29 18.16
N VAL A 345 -16.89 -12.08 17.63
CA VAL A 345 -16.60 -11.74 16.24
C VAL A 345 -15.24 -11.04 16.21
N ILE A 346 -14.28 -11.57 15.45
CA ILE A 346 -12.93 -11.03 15.30
C ILE A 346 -12.82 -10.42 13.91
N ASP A 347 -13.01 -9.10 13.80
CA ASP A 347 -12.89 -8.39 12.53
C ASP A 347 -11.43 -8.19 12.14
N GLU A 348 -11.08 -8.36 10.87
CA GLU A 348 -9.71 -8.26 10.35
C GLU A 348 -8.70 -9.18 11.08
N ILE A 349 -9.05 -10.46 11.26
CA ILE A 349 -8.20 -11.47 11.92
C ILE A 349 -6.84 -11.66 11.21
N HIS A 350 -6.69 -11.24 9.94
CA HIS A 350 -5.39 -11.24 9.27
C HIS A 350 -4.34 -10.34 9.92
N MET A 351 -4.74 -9.44 10.83
CA MET A 351 -3.82 -8.68 11.68
C MET A 351 -2.86 -9.56 12.50
N LEU A 352 -3.05 -10.88 12.53
CA LEU A 352 -2.06 -11.87 12.97
C LEU A 352 -0.71 -11.76 12.24
N GLU A 353 -0.68 -11.21 11.02
CA GLU A 353 0.56 -10.98 10.26
C GLU A 353 1.39 -9.79 10.76
N ASN A 354 0.81 -8.94 11.60
CA ASN A 354 1.47 -7.74 12.07
C ASN A 354 2.63 -8.09 13.01
N GLU A 355 3.84 -7.61 12.72
CA GLU A 355 5.04 -7.92 13.50
C GLU A 355 4.93 -7.50 14.97
N GLU A 356 4.33 -6.34 15.26
CA GLU A 356 4.25 -5.80 16.63
C GLU A 356 3.02 -6.31 17.42
N ARG A 357 1.92 -6.65 16.74
CA ARG A 357 0.61 -6.95 17.38
C ARG A 357 0.10 -8.36 17.14
N GLY A 358 0.66 -9.08 16.17
CA GLY A 358 0.19 -10.40 15.75
C GLY A 358 0.27 -11.43 16.88
N HIS A 359 1.38 -11.45 17.62
CA HIS A 359 1.58 -12.34 18.76
C HIS A 359 0.55 -12.09 19.89
N ARG A 360 0.14 -10.84 20.10
CA ARG A 360 -0.89 -10.47 21.10
C ARG A 360 -2.28 -10.90 20.65
N LEU A 361 -2.62 -10.73 19.36
CA LEU A 361 -3.89 -11.21 18.83
C LEU A 361 -3.97 -12.74 18.90
N ASN A 362 -2.89 -13.45 18.56
CA ASN A 362 -2.85 -14.91 18.70
C ASN A 362 -3.10 -15.33 20.16
N GLY A 363 -2.35 -14.73 21.10
CA GLY A 363 -2.54 -14.99 22.52
C GLY A 363 -3.96 -14.67 23.02
N LEU A 364 -4.56 -13.57 22.56
CA LEU A 364 -5.94 -13.21 22.90
C LEU A 364 -6.94 -14.29 22.45
N ILE A 365 -6.81 -14.78 21.20
CA ILE A 365 -7.71 -15.81 20.67
C ILE A 365 -7.57 -17.10 21.48
N ASN A 366 -6.34 -17.51 21.78
CA ASN A 366 -6.08 -18.73 22.55
C ASN A 366 -6.61 -18.60 23.99
N ARG A 367 -6.43 -17.44 24.65
CA ARG A 367 -7.03 -17.16 25.96
C ARG A 367 -8.55 -17.24 25.92
N LEU A 368 -9.19 -16.69 24.88
CA LEU A 368 -10.64 -16.77 24.72
C LEU A 368 -11.13 -18.21 24.56
N MET A 369 -10.48 -19.00 23.70
CA MET A 369 -10.82 -20.41 23.49
C MET A 369 -10.62 -21.25 24.75
N THR A 370 -9.61 -20.91 25.56
CA THR A 370 -9.31 -21.61 26.81
C THR A 370 -10.30 -21.27 27.91
N ILE A 371 -10.62 -19.98 28.09
CA ILE A 371 -11.51 -19.50 29.16
C ILE A 371 -12.99 -19.76 28.82
N PHE A 372 -13.36 -19.69 27.53
CA PHE A 372 -14.74 -19.83 27.06
C PHE A 372 -14.89 -20.87 25.94
N PRO A 373 -14.68 -22.17 26.21
CA PRO A 373 -14.66 -23.22 25.19
C PRO A 373 -15.98 -23.40 24.42
N GLU A 374 -17.12 -23.06 25.05
CA GLU A 374 -18.46 -23.13 24.46
C GLU A 374 -18.85 -21.89 23.63
N THR A 375 -17.97 -20.88 23.55
CA THR A 375 -18.26 -19.64 22.82
C THR A 375 -18.02 -19.83 21.33
N GLN A 376 -18.99 -19.42 20.51
CA GLN A 376 -18.81 -19.39 19.06
C GLN A 376 -17.82 -18.28 18.67
N ILE A 377 -16.84 -18.60 17.83
CA ILE A 377 -15.84 -17.65 17.32
C ILE A 377 -16.01 -17.49 15.81
N ILE A 378 -16.17 -16.24 15.37
CA ILE A 378 -16.26 -15.88 13.96
C ILE A 378 -15.07 -14.98 13.61
N GLY A 379 -14.07 -15.52 12.92
CA GLY A 379 -12.97 -14.74 12.35
C GLY A 379 -13.37 -14.16 10.99
N LEU A 380 -13.29 -12.85 10.81
CA LEU A 380 -13.53 -12.17 9.54
C LEU A 380 -12.20 -11.69 8.98
N SER A 381 -11.90 -12.04 7.73
CA SER A 381 -10.62 -11.69 7.11
C SER A 381 -10.78 -11.18 5.68
N ALA A 382 -9.81 -10.37 5.26
CA ALA A 382 -9.47 -10.22 3.86
C ALA A 382 -8.96 -11.56 3.28
N THR A 383 -8.66 -11.60 1.99
CA THR A 383 -8.01 -12.77 1.38
C THR A 383 -6.65 -13.02 2.04
N ILE A 384 -6.30 -14.29 2.31
CA ILE A 384 -5.05 -14.73 2.96
C ILE A 384 -4.54 -16.00 2.28
N GLY A 385 -3.21 -16.17 2.14
CA GLY A 385 -2.64 -17.28 1.36
C GLY A 385 -2.84 -18.68 1.97
N ASN A 386 -2.91 -18.78 3.30
CA ASN A 386 -3.00 -20.03 4.06
C ASN A 386 -4.29 -20.16 4.88
N ALA A 387 -5.42 -19.70 4.33
CA ALA A 387 -6.71 -19.69 5.01
C ALA A 387 -7.12 -21.02 5.66
N GLU A 388 -6.88 -22.14 4.97
CA GLU A 388 -7.20 -23.48 5.47
C GLU A 388 -6.34 -23.87 6.68
N SER A 389 -5.05 -23.50 6.68
CA SER A 389 -4.15 -23.74 7.81
C SER A 389 -4.60 -22.95 9.03
N LEU A 390 -4.90 -21.65 8.85
CA LEU A 390 -5.35 -20.77 9.92
C LEU A 390 -6.70 -21.23 10.50
N ALA A 391 -7.62 -21.67 9.65
CA ALA A 391 -8.90 -22.22 10.09
C ALA A 391 -8.71 -23.48 10.96
N LYS A 392 -7.79 -24.37 10.58
CA LYS A 392 -7.47 -25.58 11.35
C LYS A 392 -6.83 -25.24 12.71
N GLU A 393 -5.91 -24.29 12.73
CA GLU A 393 -5.20 -23.84 13.94
C GLU A 393 -6.18 -23.38 15.03
N PHE A 394 -7.19 -22.58 14.68
CA PHE A 394 -8.21 -22.10 15.62
C PHE A 394 -9.50 -22.92 15.65
N ASN A 395 -9.48 -24.16 15.13
CA ASN A 395 -10.64 -25.05 15.09
C ASN A 395 -11.92 -24.38 14.51
N MET A 396 -11.76 -23.73 13.36
CA MET A 396 -12.83 -23.05 12.61
C MET A 396 -13.11 -23.75 11.27
N LYS A 397 -14.35 -23.71 10.81
CA LYS A 397 -14.71 -24.10 9.43
C LYS A 397 -14.43 -22.93 8.49
N LEU A 398 -13.71 -23.20 7.40
CA LEU A 398 -13.39 -22.19 6.40
C LEU A 398 -14.61 -21.85 5.51
N VAL A 399 -14.89 -20.56 5.38
CA VAL A 399 -15.82 -19.95 4.43
C VAL A 399 -15.02 -19.03 3.51
N GLU A 400 -14.76 -19.46 2.28
CA GLU A 400 -13.99 -18.68 1.33
C GLU A 400 -14.86 -18.15 0.18
N TYR A 401 -14.71 -16.85 -0.11
CA TYR A 401 -15.33 -16.19 -1.26
C TYR A 401 -14.39 -15.13 -1.86
N ASP A 402 -13.69 -15.54 -2.91
CA ASP A 402 -12.68 -14.80 -3.66
C ASP A 402 -13.24 -14.04 -4.88
N LYS A 403 -14.50 -14.31 -5.25
CA LYS A 403 -15.12 -13.73 -6.45
C LYS A 403 -15.36 -12.24 -6.33
N ARG A 404 -15.02 -11.51 -7.40
CA ARG A 404 -15.12 -10.06 -7.48
C ARG A 404 -16.28 -9.62 -8.37
N PRO A 405 -17.21 -8.77 -7.90
CA PRO A 405 -18.34 -8.30 -8.71
C PRO A 405 -17.95 -7.21 -9.72
N VAL A 406 -16.83 -6.50 -9.50
CA VAL A 406 -16.34 -5.43 -10.38
C VAL A 406 -14.96 -5.80 -10.88
N LYS A 407 -14.74 -5.79 -12.20
CA LYS A 407 -13.40 -6.04 -12.76
C LYS A 407 -12.42 -4.95 -12.32
N ILE A 408 -11.16 -5.32 -12.09
CA ILE A 408 -10.08 -4.36 -11.89
C ILE A 408 -9.16 -4.35 -13.10
N GLU A 409 -8.86 -3.17 -13.61
CA GLU A 409 -7.78 -2.92 -14.55
C GLU A 409 -6.55 -2.46 -13.77
N ARG A 410 -5.47 -3.25 -13.81
CA ARG A 410 -4.19 -2.86 -13.22
C ARG A 410 -3.33 -2.23 -14.30
N HIS A 411 -2.84 -1.04 -14.04
CA HIS A 411 -2.04 -0.25 -14.95
C HIS A 411 -0.65 -0.03 -14.35
N PHE A 412 0.38 -0.29 -15.14
CA PHE A 412 1.75 0.06 -14.80
C PHE A 412 2.18 1.26 -15.66
N VAL A 413 2.55 2.35 -14.98
CA VAL A 413 2.88 3.64 -15.59
C VAL A 413 4.34 3.95 -15.32
N ASP A 414 5.14 3.76 -16.35
CA ASP A 414 6.56 4.12 -16.36
C ASP A 414 6.73 5.59 -16.75
N VAL A 415 7.33 6.40 -15.89
CA VAL A 415 7.57 7.83 -16.12
C VAL A 415 9.05 8.18 -15.97
N VAL A 416 9.52 9.11 -16.81
CA VAL A 416 10.93 9.49 -16.89
C VAL A 416 11.30 10.66 -15.98
N SER A 417 10.32 11.25 -15.29
CA SER A 417 10.55 12.37 -14.38
C SER A 417 9.40 12.55 -13.38
N GLU A 418 9.72 13.17 -12.25
CA GLU A 418 8.72 13.62 -11.27
C GLU A 418 7.69 14.58 -11.85
N ASN A 419 8.08 15.45 -12.79
CA ASN A 419 7.12 16.34 -13.44
C ASN A 419 6.08 15.57 -14.26
N GLN A 420 6.51 14.57 -15.02
CA GLN A 420 5.61 13.71 -15.77
C GLN A 420 4.70 12.90 -14.82
N LYS A 421 5.27 12.34 -13.75
CA LYS A 421 4.54 11.64 -12.69
C LYS A 421 3.39 12.46 -12.15
N ASN A 422 3.70 13.67 -11.72
CA ASN A 422 2.72 14.56 -11.12
C ASN A 422 1.66 15.05 -12.12
N ASN A 423 2.05 15.30 -13.38
CA ASN A 423 1.10 15.68 -14.44
C ASN A 423 0.15 14.52 -14.76
N PHE A 424 0.66 13.28 -14.79
CA PHE A 424 -0.14 12.08 -14.96
C PHE A 424 -1.16 11.93 -13.82
N ILE A 425 -0.73 12.04 -12.56
CA ILE A 425 -1.61 11.94 -11.39
C ILE A 425 -2.72 12.99 -11.45
N THR A 426 -2.36 14.26 -11.70
CA THR A 426 -3.32 15.38 -11.78
C THR A 426 -4.35 15.15 -12.89
N SER A 427 -3.88 14.79 -14.09
CA SER A 427 -4.75 14.56 -15.25
C SER A 427 -5.66 13.35 -15.06
N THR A 428 -5.16 12.30 -14.41
CA THR A 428 -5.94 11.09 -14.09
C THR A 428 -7.05 11.42 -13.08
N CYS A 429 -6.73 12.12 -11.98
CA CYS A 429 -7.74 12.51 -10.99
C CYS A 429 -8.87 13.32 -11.60
N LYS A 430 -8.53 14.29 -12.48
CA LYS A 430 -9.52 15.09 -13.20
C LYS A 430 -10.42 14.22 -14.08
N LYS A 431 -9.81 13.41 -14.95
CA LYS A 431 -10.51 12.56 -15.90
C LYS A 431 -11.42 11.53 -15.21
N GLU A 432 -10.99 10.98 -14.08
CA GLU A 432 -11.80 10.04 -13.32
C GLU A 432 -13.01 10.70 -12.67
N TYR A 433 -12.86 11.92 -12.13
CA TYR A 433 -13.97 12.65 -11.52
C TYR A 433 -15.00 13.15 -12.53
N ASP A 434 -14.56 13.48 -13.74
CA ASP A 434 -15.45 13.82 -14.86
C ASP A 434 -16.28 12.61 -15.35
N ASN A 435 -15.90 11.38 -15.00
CA ASN A 435 -16.66 10.17 -15.34
C ASN A 435 -17.72 9.88 -14.27
N VAL A 436 -18.96 9.65 -14.72
CA VAL A 436 -20.06 9.19 -13.87
C VAL A 436 -20.38 7.75 -14.23
N SER A 437 -20.47 6.89 -13.21
CA SER A 437 -20.80 5.47 -13.40
C SER A 437 -22.25 5.28 -13.83
N SER A 438 -22.58 4.07 -14.31
CA SER A 438 -23.96 3.66 -14.57
C SER A 438 -24.89 3.75 -13.35
N LYS A 439 -24.32 3.90 -12.16
CA LYS A 439 -25.00 3.99 -10.86
C LYS A 439 -25.19 5.43 -10.39
N GLY A 440 -24.75 6.41 -11.18
CA GLY A 440 -24.91 7.84 -10.90
C GLY A 440 -23.86 8.45 -9.97
N PHE A 441 -22.74 7.76 -9.72
CA PHE A 441 -21.67 8.24 -8.86
C PHE A 441 -20.47 8.73 -9.67
N HIS A 442 -19.88 9.86 -9.29
CA HIS A 442 -18.61 10.34 -9.84
C HIS A 442 -17.45 9.40 -9.49
N GLY A 443 -16.46 9.30 -10.38
CA GLY A 443 -15.24 8.54 -10.11
C GLY A 443 -14.30 9.27 -9.15
N GLN A 444 -14.11 8.74 -7.95
CA GLN A 444 -13.18 9.31 -6.97
C GLN A 444 -11.86 8.54 -6.90
N THR A 445 -10.79 9.25 -6.55
CA THR A 445 -9.42 8.70 -6.56
C THR A 445 -8.79 8.67 -5.17
N ILE A 446 -8.14 7.56 -4.81
CA ILE A 446 -7.25 7.45 -3.65
C ILE A 446 -5.80 7.38 -4.14
N ILE A 447 -4.92 8.19 -3.57
CA ILE A 447 -3.49 8.20 -3.89
C ILE A 447 -2.70 7.75 -2.65
N PHE A 448 -1.96 6.65 -2.77
CA PHE A 448 -1.04 6.16 -1.73
C PHE A 448 0.38 6.68 -1.97
N THR A 449 1.00 7.22 -0.92
CA THR A 449 2.36 7.78 -0.92
C THR A 449 3.12 7.45 0.37
N ASP A 450 4.43 7.71 0.38
CA ASP A 450 5.38 7.21 1.38
C ASP A 450 5.31 7.90 2.76
N SER A 451 4.85 9.15 2.83
CA SER A 451 5.02 9.95 4.03
C SER A 451 3.91 10.97 4.21
N ARG A 452 3.62 11.28 5.48
CA ARG A 452 2.64 12.30 5.89
C ARG A 452 2.97 13.65 5.26
N ARG A 453 4.23 14.05 5.22
CA ARG A 453 4.62 15.31 4.56
C ARG A 453 4.26 15.30 3.08
N LYS A 454 4.52 14.19 2.38
CA LYS A 454 4.26 14.07 0.95
C LYS A 454 2.76 14.05 0.64
N THR A 455 1.90 13.54 1.53
CA THR A 455 0.44 13.67 1.36
C THR A 455 0.01 15.13 1.28
N HIS A 456 0.56 16.01 2.13
CA HIS A 456 0.29 17.45 2.09
C HIS A 456 0.81 18.10 0.81
N ILE A 457 2.05 17.78 0.39
CA ILE A 457 2.66 18.32 -0.83
C ILE A 457 1.83 17.99 -2.07
N ILE A 458 1.48 16.71 -2.23
CA ILE A 458 0.68 16.23 -3.38
C ILE A 458 -0.72 16.87 -3.34
N THR A 459 -1.38 16.88 -2.18
CA THR A 459 -2.72 17.48 -2.02
C THR A 459 -2.72 18.97 -2.41
N ASN A 460 -1.75 19.74 -1.89
CA ASN A 460 -1.64 21.16 -2.21
C ASN A 460 -1.36 21.40 -3.69
N ARG A 461 -0.57 20.54 -4.33
CA ARG A 461 -0.35 20.59 -5.77
C ARG A 461 -1.64 20.29 -6.55
N LEU A 462 -2.39 19.26 -6.16
CA LEU A 462 -3.67 18.92 -6.79
C LEU A 462 -4.68 20.08 -6.69
N ARG A 463 -4.81 20.70 -5.51
CA ARG A 463 -5.65 21.88 -5.28
C ARG A 463 -5.25 23.06 -6.17
N LYS A 464 -3.95 23.35 -6.28
CA LYS A 464 -3.44 24.40 -7.19
C LYS A 464 -3.80 24.15 -8.66
N ASN A 465 -4.03 22.90 -9.05
CA ASN A 465 -4.45 22.51 -10.39
C ASN A 465 -5.97 22.28 -10.52
N GLY A 466 -6.76 22.75 -9.55
CA GLY A 466 -8.24 22.73 -9.61
C GLY A 466 -8.90 21.42 -9.20
N ILE A 467 -8.17 20.52 -8.53
CA ILE A 467 -8.72 19.26 -8.02
C ILE A 467 -9.18 19.44 -6.56
N THR A 468 -10.39 19.00 -6.23
CA THR A 468 -10.90 19.00 -4.85
C THR A 468 -10.28 17.83 -4.08
N ALA A 469 -9.11 18.06 -3.50
CA ALA A 469 -8.32 17.04 -2.81
C ALA A 469 -8.16 17.31 -1.31
N GLU A 470 -8.11 16.24 -0.51
CA GLU A 470 -7.73 16.26 0.92
C GLU A 470 -6.61 15.26 1.20
N TYR A 471 -5.84 15.50 2.27
CA TYR A 471 -4.86 14.54 2.78
C TYR A 471 -5.45 13.73 3.94
N TYR A 472 -5.04 12.48 4.09
CA TYR A 472 -5.48 11.59 5.15
C TYR A 472 -4.30 10.79 5.71
N HIS A 473 -3.98 10.92 6.99
CA HIS A 473 -2.90 10.14 7.61
C HIS A 473 -3.07 10.01 9.13
N ALA A 474 -2.28 9.12 9.75
CA ALA A 474 -2.37 8.82 11.18
C ALA A 474 -2.20 10.05 12.09
N GLY A 475 -1.31 11.00 11.73
CA GLY A 475 -1.08 12.23 12.50
C GLY A 475 -2.20 13.28 12.46
N LEU A 476 -3.31 13.05 11.74
CA LEU A 476 -4.49 13.93 11.80
C LEU A 476 -5.30 13.64 13.06
N SER A 477 -5.92 14.69 13.62
CA SER A 477 -6.89 14.52 14.70
C SER A 477 -8.09 13.68 14.25
N TYR A 478 -8.77 13.04 15.19
CA TYR A 478 -9.99 12.28 14.89
C TYR A 478 -11.05 13.13 14.19
N SER A 479 -11.30 14.36 14.65
CA SER A 479 -12.26 15.29 14.04
C SER A 479 -11.98 15.53 12.55
N ASN A 480 -10.72 15.73 12.18
CA ASN A 480 -10.30 15.94 10.80
C ASN A 480 -10.44 14.67 9.95
N LYS A 481 -10.14 13.49 10.50
CA LYS A 481 -10.33 12.21 9.79
C LYS A 481 -11.80 12.01 9.43
N VAL A 482 -12.72 12.18 10.39
CA VAL A 482 -14.16 12.06 10.17
C VAL A 482 -14.65 13.06 9.10
N ARG A 483 -14.18 14.32 9.16
CA ARG A 483 -14.56 15.32 8.16
C ARG A 483 -14.15 14.93 6.74
N VAL A 484 -12.93 14.39 6.57
CA VAL A 484 -12.44 13.94 5.26
C VAL A 484 -13.22 12.70 4.78
N GLU A 485 -13.53 11.77 5.68
CA GLU A 485 -14.34 10.58 5.39
C GLU A 485 -15.74 10.96 4.89
N GLU A 486 -16.45 11.84 5.61
CA GLU A 486 -17.79 12.31 5.26
C GLU A 486 -17.77 13.09 3.93
N ALA A 487 -16.83 14.01 3.76
CA ALA A 487 -16.68 14.77 2.52
C ALA A 487 -16.41 13.86 1.31
N PHE A 488 -15.63 12.78 1.49
CA PHE A 488 -15.39 11.82 0.43
C PHE A 488 -16.64 11.01 0.12
N LEU A 489 -17.34 10.49 1.13
CA LEU A 489 -18.58 9.74 0.95
C LEU A 489 -19.67 10.56 0.25
N ASN A 490 -19.76 11.86 0.56
CA ASN A 490 -20.72 12.79 -0.03
C ASN A 490 -20.31 13.30 -1.42
N GLN A 491 -19.16 12.86 -1.96
CA GLN A 491 -18.58 13.35 -3.22
C GLN A 491 -18.29 14.87 -3.24
N GLU A 492 -18.05 15.48 -2.08
CA GLU A 492 -17.62 16.88 -1.96
C GLU A 492 -16.14 17.05 -2.35
N ILE A 493 -15.35 15.98 -2.18
CA ILE A 493 -13.95 15.91 -2.61
C ILE A 493 -13.75 14.79 -3.63
N SER A 494 -13.00 15.06 -4.70
CA SER A 494 -12.73 14.11 -5.76
C SER A 494 -11.57 13.16 -5.43
N THR A 495 -10.69 13.56 -4.52
CA THR A 495 -9.40 12.88 -4.32
C THR A 495 -8.93 12.89 -2.87
N VAL A 496 -8.41 11.76 -2.40
CA VAL A 496 -7.74 11.65 -1.09
C VAL A 496 -6.32 11.16 -1.26
N VAL A 497 -5.36 11.87 -0.66
CA VAL A 497 -3.95 11.46 -0.63
C VAL A 497 -3.60 10.93 0.75
N THR A 498 -3.10 9.69 0.83
CA THR A 498 -2.90 8.98 2.09
C THR A 498 -1.59 8.20 2.13
N THR A 499 -1.14 7.85 3.34
CA THR A 499 -0.17 6.78 3.58
C THR A 499 -0.91 5.44 3.79
N SER A 500 -0.27 4.45 4.43
CA SER A 500 -0.92 3.22 4.92
C SER A 500 -2.07 3.43 5.91
N ALA A 501 -2.31 4.66 6.40
CA ALA A 501 -3.37 4.96 7.35
C ALA A 501 -4.78 4.60 6.85
N LEU A 502 -5.01 4.65 5.53
CA LEU A 502 -6.28 4.29 4.93
C LEU A 502 -6.46 2.77 4.79
N SER A 503 -5.40 1.96 4.85
CA SER A 503 -5.48 0.52 4.60
C SER A 503 -6.41 -0.19 5.58
N ASN A 504 -6.52 0.31 6.81
CA ASN A 504 -7.18 -0.37 7.91
C ASN A 504 -8.67 0.04 8.09
N GLY A 505 -9.54 -0.46 7.22
CA GLY A 505 -10.99 -0.58 7.49
C GLY A 505 -11.89 0.66 7.35
N VAL A 506 -11.38 1.84 6.98
CA VAL A 506 -12.24 3.01 6.71
C VAL A 506 -12.90 2.92 5.34
N ASP A 507 -14.17 3.31 5.20
CA ASP A 507 -14.93 3.13 3.97
C ASP A 507 -14.76 4.31 3.00
N PHE A 508 -13.81 4.20 2.07
CA PHE A 508 -13.63 5.14 0.95
C PHE A 508 -13.99 4.44 -0.37
N PRO A 509 -15.20 4.63 -0.91
CA PRO A 509 -15.56 4.06 -2.20
C PRO A 509 -14.86 4.83 -3.33
N ALA A 510 -13.76 4.30 -3.84
CA ALA A 510 -13.03 4.91 -4.96
C ALA A 510 -13.21 4.09 -6.25
N SER A 511 -13.28 4.78 -7.40
CA SER A 511 -13.19 4.12 -8.71
C SER A 511 -11.72 3.79 -9.02
N THR A 512 -10.81 4.65 -8.54
CA THR A 512 -9.40 4.60 -8.88
C THR A 512 -8.49 4.62 -7.65
N VAL A 513 -7.48 3.77 -7.64
CA VAL A 513 -6.35 3.80 -6.70
C VAL A 513 -5.07 4.09 -7.46
N ILE A 514 -4.25 5.01 -6.96
CA ILE A 514 -2.93 5.34 -7.53
C ILE A 514 -1.88 5.08 -6.45
N PHE A 515 -0.93 4.21 -6.73
CA PHE A 515 0.31 4.08 -5.98
C PHE A 515 1.30 5.09 -6.55
N GLU A 516 1.40 6.25 -5.89
CA GLU A 516 2.43 7.24 -6.20
C GLU A 516 3.79 6.76 -5.68
N SER A 517 3.83 6.05 -4.56
CA SER A 517 5.03 5.32 -4.13
C SER A 517 4.66 3.92 -3.67
N LEU A 518 5.56 2.97 -3.91
CA LEU A 518 5.47 1.62 -3.35
C LEU A 518 6.16 1.46 -2.00
N ARG A 519 6.65 2.56 -1.42
CA ARG A 519 7.14 2.60 -0.04
C ARG A 519 6.07 3.11 0.91
N MET A 520 6.07 2.60 2.13
CA MET A 520 5.34 3.14 3.26
C MET A 520 6.34 3.46 4.37
N GLY A 521 6.70 4.74 4.49
CA GLY A 521 7.84 5.13 5.31
C GLY A 521 9.15 4.69 4.68
N ILE A 522 9.92 3.84 5.37
CA ILE A 522 11.20 3.31 4.89
C ILE A 522 11.06 1.96 4.19
N ASP A 523 9.97 1.24 4.47
CA ASP A 523 9.76 -0.12 4.01
C ASP A 523 9.01 -0.17 2.68
N TRP A 524 9.22 -1.25 1.93
CA TRP A 524 8.45 -1.55 0.73
C TRP A 524 7.11 -2.18 1.11
N LEU A 525 6.08 -1.92 0.32
CA LEU A 525 4.80 -2.60 0.46
C LEU A 525 4.95 -4.12 0.39
N THR A 526 4.31 -4.81 1.32
CA THR A 526 4.08 -6.25 1.25
C THR A 526 2.99 -6.60 0.22
N ASN A 527 2.89 -7.86 -0.21
CA ASN A 527 1.80 -8.24 -1.13
C ASN A 527 0.43 -8.04 -0.47
N ASN A 528 0.32 -8.32 0.83
CA ASN A 528 -0.93 -8.20 1.57
C ASN A 528 -1.39 -6.74 1.68
N GLU A 529 -0.50 -5.81 2.03
CA GLU A 529 -0.82 -4.38 2.04
C GLU A 529 -1.21 -3.89 0.64
N PHE A 530 -0.47 -4.31 -0.40
CA PHE A 530 -0.77 -3.96 -1.78
C PHE A 530 -2.18 -4.43 -2.20
N HIS A 531 -2.55 -5.67 -1.88
CA HIS A 531 -3.87 -6.21 -2.18
C HIS A 531 -5.00 -5.56 -1.36
N GLN A 532 -4.75 -5.19 -0.10
CA GLN A 532 -5.71 -4.45 0.73
C GLN A 532 -5.96 -3.05 0.16
N MET A 533 -4.90 -2.33 -0.23
CA MET A 533 -4.99 -1.01 -0.85
C MET A 533 -5.66 -1.07 -2.23
N LEU A 534 -5.27 -2.02 -3.08
CA LEU A 534 -5.88 -2.28 -4.39
C LEU A 534 -7.36 -2.65 -4.27
N GLY A 535 -7.75 -3.36 -3.21
CA GLY A 535 -9.14 -3.74 -2.93
C GLY A 535 -10.10 -2.56 -2.85
N ARG A 536 -9.59 -1.33 -2.62
CA ARG A 536 -10.38 -0.10 -2.54
C ARG A 536 -10.87 0.42 -3.90
N ALA A 537 -10.26 -0.04 -4.99
CA ALA A 537 -10.68 0.34 -6.34
C ALA A 537 -11.92 -0.45 -6.79
N GLY A 538 -12.94 0.26 -7.30
CA GLY A 538 -14.10 -0.35 -7.95
C GLY A 538 -15.05 -1.05 -6.98
N ARG A 539 -15.91 -0.28 -6.30
CA ARG A 539 -16.95 -0.80 -5.40
C ARG A 539 -18.22 -1.15 -6.18
N PRO A 540 -18.81 -2.35 -5.99
CA PRO A 540 -19.97 -2.80 -6.78
C PRO A 540 -21.18 -1.88 -6.73
N MET A 541 -21.47 -1.23 -5.60
CA MET A 541 -22.63 -0.32 -5.49
C MET A 541 -22.39 1.06 -6.12
N TYR A 542 -21.15 1.39 -6.49
CA TYR A 542 -20.76 2.75 -6.90
C TYR A 542 -20.14 2.79 -8.30
N HIS A 543 -19.34 1.80 -8.67
CA HIS A 543 -18.46 1.86 -9.85
C HIS A 543 -18.67 0.65 -10.78
N ASP A 544 -18.42 0.86 -12.07
CA ASP A 544 -18.54 -0.19 -13.09
C ASP A 544 -17.22 -0.94 -13.32
N VAL A 545 -16.10 -0.25 -13.07
CA VAL A 545 -14.73 -0.75 -13.20
C VAL A 545 -13.90 -0.14 -12.08
N GLY A 546 -13.00 -0.93 -11.50
CA GLY A 546 -11.94 -0.41 -10.65
C GLY A 546 -10.66 -0.23 -11.44
N LYS A 547 -9.95 0.88 -11.27
CA LYS A 547 -8.64 1.11 -11.90
C LYS A 547 -7.57 1.24 -10.83
N VAL A 548 -6.42 0.64 -11.08
CA VAL A 548 -5.26 0.73 -10.19
C VAL A 548 -4.06 1.15 -11.01
N TYR A 549 -3.43 2.27 -10.65
CA TYR A 549 -2.23 2.76 -11.32
C TYR A 549 -1.03 2.62 -10.40
N ILE A 550 0.01 1.91 -10.85
CA ILE A 550 1.31 1.89 -10.20
C ILE A 550 2.22 2.81 -11.00
N VAL A 551 2.66 3.92 -10.40
CA VAL A 551 3.43 4.95 -11.10
C VAL A 551 4.87 4.94 -10.61
N VAL A 552 5.77 4.41 -11.43
CA VAL A 552 7.19 4.24 -11.09
C VAL A 552 8.02 5.25 -11.85
N ASN A 553 8.95 5.91 -11.14
CA ASN A 553 9.91 6.83 -11.74
C ASN A 553 11.25 6.11 -12.02
N GLU A 554 11.85 6.38 -13.18
CA GLU A 554 13.07 5.72 -13.65
C GLU A 554 14.36 6.29 -13.07
N ASP A 555 14.71 5.92 -11.85
CA ASP A 555 16.11 6.01 -11.41
C ASP A 555 16.87 4.74 -11.84
N ASN A 556 17.25 4.72 -13.12
CA ASN A 556 18.09 3.75 -13.83
C ASN A 556 17.64 2.27 -13.79
N ARG A 557 17.11 1.78 -14.94
CA ARG A 557 16.78 0.40 -15.33
C ARG A 557 17.87 -0.69 -15.12
N ARG A 558 18.98 -0.39 -14.44
CA ARG A 558 20.05 -1.35 -14.17
C ARG A 558 19.67 -2.24 -12.99
N TYR A 559 19.91 -3.53 -13.19
CA TYR A 559 19.75 -4.66 -12.27
C TYR A 559 20.35 -4.41 -10.87
N TYR A 560 19.69 -3.61 -10.04
CA TYR A 560 19.86 -3.64 -8.60
C TYR A 560 18.63 -4.34 -8.02
N SER A 561 18.86 -5.43 -7.30
CA SER A 561 17.85 -6.02 -6.42
C SER A 561 17.36 -4.93 -5.45
N ASN A 562 16.06 -4.59 -5.50
CA ASN A 562 15.36 -3.62 -4.65
C ASN A 562 15.15 -2.19 -5.20
N ASN A 563 15.04 -1.99 -6.52
CA ASN A 563 14.46 -0.75 -7.06
C ASN A 563 12.92 -0.80 -7.12
N GLU A 564 12.27 0.37 -7.20
CA GLU A 564 10.79 0.47 -7.18
C GLU A 564 10.14 -0.30 -8.34
N TYR A 565 10.80 -0.36 -9.50
CA TYR A 565 10.36 -1.15 -10.65
C TYR A 565 10.27 -2.65 -10.32
N TYR A 566 11.32 -3.22 -9.72
CA TYR A 566 11.37 -4.63 -9.35
C TYR A 566 10.25 -4.97 -8.37
N ILE A 567 10.07 -4.13 -7.34
CA ILE A 567 9.01 -4.29 -6.35
C ILE A 567 7.63 -4.22 -7.01
N ALA A 568 7.40 -3.28 -7.92
CA ALA A 568 6.15 -3.20 -8.67
C ALA A 568 5.85 -4.49 -9.45
N MET A 569 6.86 -5.05 -10.12
CA MET A 569 6.72 -6.30 -10.87
C MET A 569 6.47 -7.49 -9.94
N GLN A 570 7.12 -7.53 -8.78
CA GLN A 570 6.88 -8.54 -7.75
C GLN A 570 5.44 -8.46 -7.24
N LEU A 571 4.96 -7.29 -6.84
CA LEU A 571 3.60 -7.06 -6.35
C LEU A 571 2.53 -7.42 -7.39
N LEU A 572 2.77 -7.11 -8.68
CA LEU A 572 1.83 -7.42 -9.75
C LEU A 572 1.73 -8.92 -10.06
N ARG A 573 2.82 -9.67 -9.90
CA ARG A 573 2.93 -11.11 -10.19
C ARG A 573 2.56 -12.01 -9.01
N SER A 574 2.76 -11.53 -7.78
CA SER A 574 2.61 -12.34 -6.57
C SER A 574 1.14 -12.54 -6.20
N ASN A 575 0.88 -13.65 -5.51
CA ASN A 575 -0.39 -13.88 -4.84
C ASN A 575 -0.34 -13.28 -3.42
N VAL A 576 -1.48 -13.29 -2.75
CA VAL A 576 -1.59 -12.94 -1.32
C VAL A 576 -0.69 -13.86 -0.48
N ASP A 577 0.06 -13.28 0.44
CA ASP A 577 1.04 -13.99 1.27
C ASP A 577 0.35 -14.83 2.37
N ASN A 578 1.09 -15.83 2.86
CA ASN A 578 0.68 -16.62 4.01
C ASN A 578 0.86 -15.81 5.30
N ILE A 579 -0.10 -15.91 6.21
CA ILE A 579 0.00 -15.35 7.55
C ILE A 579 0.82 -16.29 8.41
N ASN A 580 1.87 -15.76 9.00
CA ASN A 580 2.61 -16.43 10.07
C ASN A 580 2.74 -15.44 11.22
N VAL A 581 2.45 -15.90 12.44
CA VAL A 581 2.69 -15.10 13.64
C VAL A 581 4.17 -15.19 13.97
N LEU A 582 4.84 -14.04 14.04
CA LEU A 582 6.24 -13.95 14.44
C LEU A 582 6.33 -13.65 15.93
N TYR A 583 7.33 -14.24 16.58
CA TYR A 583 7.63 -14.08 17.99
C TYR A 583 9.11 -13.76 18.15
N ASP A 584 9.41 -12.71 18.92
CA ASP A 584 10.71 -12.55 19.55
C ASP A 584 10.71 -13.15 20.98
N ASN A 585 11.86 -13.11 21.66
CA ASN A 585 11.98 -13.66 23.02
C ASN A 585 11.10 -12.91 24.03
N LEU A 586 10.99 -11.58 23.90
CA LEU A 586 10.20 -10.74 24.80
C LEU A 586 8.69 -10.99 24.63
N ASP A 587 8.25 -11.24 23.40
CA ASP A 587 6.87 -11.58 23.06
C ASP A 587 6.44 -12.88 23.74
N VAL A 588 7.32 -13.90 23.72
CA VAL A 588 7.05 -15.18 24.40
C VAL A 588 6.91 -14.97 25.91
N TYR A 589 7.83 -14.23 26.55
CA TYR A 589 7.72 -13.93 27.98
C TYR A 589 6.42 -13.18 28.31
N GLU A 590 6.03 -12.22 27.46
CA GLU A 590 4.79 -11.47 27.65
C GLU A 590 3.56 -12.37 27.54
N GLN A 591 3.50 -13.25 26.53
CA GLN A 591 2.34 -14.12 26.34
C GLN A 591 2.23 -15.18 27.44
N VAL A 592 3.33 -15.83 27.83
CA VAL A 592 3.33 -16.83 28.93
C VAL A 592 2.83 -16.20 30.22
N LEU A 593 3.36 -15.02 30.59
CA LEU A 593 2.90 -14.30 31.78
C LEU A 593 1.42 -13.90 31.68
N SER A 594 0.96 -13.51 30.48
CA SER A 594 -0.41 -13.08 30.26
C SER A 594 -1.42 -14.22 30.32
N ASP A 595 -1.06 -15.41 29.84
CA ASP A 595 -1.88 -16.61 29.94
C ASP A 595 -2.02 -17.05 31.41
N ILE A 596 -0.92 -17.07 32.16
CA ILE A 596 -0.93 -17.35 33.61
C ILE A 596 -1.78 -16.33 34.38
N CYS A 597 -1.70 -15.04 34.03
CA CYS A 597 -2.52 -14.00 34.65
C CYS A 597 -4.02 -14.13 34.34
N ALA A 598 -4.37 -14.52 33.11
CA ALA A 598 -5.75 -14.52 32.64
C ALA A 598 -6.55 -15.74 33.11
N ILE A 599 -5.93 -16.92 33.15
CA ILE A 599 -6.63 -18.19 33.39
C ILE A 599 -6.71 -18.53 34.89
N GLU A 600 -5.83 -17.97 35.74
CA GLU A 600 -5.71 -18.23 37.20
C GLU A 600 -5.56 -19.73 37.54
N ASN A 601 -4.39 -20.14 38.06
CA ASN A 601 -4.07 -21.54 38.42
C ASN A 601 -4.03 -22.47 37.20
N VAL A 602 -3.13 -22.18 36.27
CA VAL A 602 -3.05 -22.92 35.00
C VAL A 602 -2.18 -24.16 35.15
N ASP A 603 -2.71 -25.29 34.68
CA ASP A 603 -1.99 -26.55 34.55
C ASP A 603 -0.83 -26.39 33.57
N ILE A 604 0.36 -26.84 34.00
CA ILE A 604 1.61 -26.72 33.24
C ILE A 604 1.54 -27.40 31.88
N ASP A 605 0.90 -28.57 31.80
CA ASP A 605 0.86 -29.38 30.58
C ASP A 605 -0.06 -28.75 29.54
N VAL A 606 -1.12 -28.05 29.97
CA VAL A 606 -2.05 -27.34 29.08
C VAL A 606 -1.32 -26.21 28.36
N LEU A 607 -0.60 -25.35 29.09
CA LEU A 607 0.16 -24.26 28.49
C LEU A 607 1.33 -24.78 27.66
N LYS A 608 2.08 -25.74 28.19
CA LYS A 608 3.23 -26.31 27.50
C LYS A 608 2.84 -26.89 26.14
N LYS A 609 1.77 -27.69 26.08
CA LYS A 609 1.27 -28.26 24.82
C LYS A 609 0.91 -27.17 23.80
N HIS A 610 0.37 -26.04 24.26
CA HIS A 610 0.08 -24.91 23.39
C HIS A 610 1.38 -24.32 22.80
N TYR A 611 2.35 -23.95 23.65
CA TYR A 611 3.61 -23.34 23.20
C TYR A 611 4.50 -24.29 22.38
N ASP A 612 4.49 -25.60 22.68
CA ASP A 612 5.19 -26.62 21.90
C ASP A 612 4.68 -26.75 20.46
N SER A 613 3.44 -26.32 20.19
CA SER A 613 2.87 -26.29 18.85
C SER A 613 3.24 -25.04 18.04
N LEU A 614 3.77 -24.01 18.70
CA LEU A 614 4.11 -22.74 18.08
C LEU A 614 5.56 -22.72 17.57
N ARG A 615 5.82 -21.90 16.56
CA ARG A 615 7.18 -21.58 16.12
C ARG A 615 7.71 -20.39 16.91
N ILE A 616 8.31 -20.68 18.06
CA ILE A 616 8.83 -19.68 19.00
C ILE A 616 10.36 -19.76 19.13
N PRO A 617 11.05 -18.64 19.41
CA PRO A 617 12.51 -18.59 19.47
C PRO A 617 13.11 -19.18 20.75
N ILE A 618 12.29 -19.35 21.79
CA ILE A 618 12.65 -19.95 23.08
C ILE A 618 11.56 -20.93 23.52
N THR A 619 11.94 -21.91 24.32
CA THR A 619 11.00 -22.91 24.86
C THR A 619 10.12 -22.33 25.97
N PHE A 620 8.99 -23.00 26.24
CA PHE A 620 8.11 -22.65 27.35
C PHE A 620 8.85 -22.69 28.69
N GLU A 621 9.72 -23.69 28.91
CA GLU A 621 10.50 -23.84 30.13
C GLU A 621 11.52 -22.72 30.32
N GLU A 622 12.20 -22.29 29.25
CA GLU A 622 13.11 -21.13 29.32
C GLU A 622 12.34 -19.85 29.69
N ALA A 623 11.14 -19.65 29.12
CA ALA A 623 10.27 -18.53 29.45
C ALA A 623 9.84 -18.54 30.92
N VAL A 624 9.33 -19.68 31.39
CA VAL A 624 8.94 -19.88 32.78
C VAL A 624 10.11 -19.68 33.74
N SER A 625 11.29 -20.23 33.42
CA SER A 625 12.49 -20.09 34.25
C SER A 625 12.87 -18.63 34.46
N LEU A 626 12.81 -17.80 33.40
CA LEU A 626 13.07 -16.36 33.53
C LEU A 626 12.01 -15.67 34.38
N LEU A 627 10.73 -15.98 34.17
CA LEU A 627 9.62 -15.36 34.92
C LEU A 627 9.66 -15.73 36.42
N LEU A 628 10.09 -16.94 36.77
CA LEU A 628 10.34 -17.37 38.14
C LEU A 628 11.54 -16.62 38.75
N ASP A 629 12.67 -16.55 38.04
CA ASP A 629 13.87 -15.82 38.49
C ASP A 629 13.58 -14.34 38.78
N LYS A 630 12.73 -13.71 37.95
CA LYS A 630 12.29 -12.32 38.13
C LYS A 630 11.12 -12.15 39.11
N ASN A 631 10.68 -13.23 39.77
CA ASN A 631 9.57 -13.23 40.74
C ASN A 631 8.26 -12.65 40.16
N MET A 632 8.02 -12.88 38.87
CA MET A 632 6.80 -12.47 38.16
C MET A 632 5.71 -13.55 38.30
N ILE A 633 6.13 -14.81 38.40
CA ILE A 633 5.27 -15.95 38.68
C ILE A 633 5.83 -16.76 39.85
N ILE A 634 4.98 -17.60 40.44
CA ILE A 634 5.32 -18.61 41.43
C ILE A 634 4.74 -19.96 40.99
N PHE A 635 5.39 -21.03 41.41
CA PHE A 635 4.96 -22.39 41.13
C PHE A 635 4.40 -23.04 42.40
N ASP A 636 3.19 -23.59 42.31
CA ASP A 636 2.59 -24.40 43.37
C ASP A 636 2.87 -25.88 43.12
N ASN A 637 3.88 -26.40 43.83
CA ASN A 637 4.29 -27.79 43.77
C ASN A 637 3.18 -28.80 44.13
N ILE A 638 2.13 -28.38 44.86
CA ILE A 638 1.07 -29.28 45.32
C ILE A 638 0.06 -29.55 44.21
N ASN A 639 -0.31 -28.49 43.49
CA ASN A 639 -1.33 -28.54 42.44
C ASN A 639 -0.74 -28.60 41.03
N ASP A 640 0.60 -28.51 40.89
CA ASP A 640 1.31 -28.44 39.62
C ASP A 640 0.83 -27.28 38.73
N THR A 641 0.60 -26.13 39.37
CA THR A 641 0.06 -24.92 38.73
C THR A 641 0.95 -23.71 38.90
N TYR A 642 0.93 -22.82 37.91
CA TYR A 642 1.54 -21.50 38.02
C TYR A 642 0.54 -20.44 38.48
N HIS A 643 1.04 -19.51 39.31
CA HIS A 643 0.32 -18.31 39.72
C HIS A 643 1.14 -17.06 39.44
N ALA A 644 0.49 -15.99 39.00
CA ALA A 644 1.14 -14.69 38.84
C ALA A 644 1.26 -13.97 40.19
N THR A 645 2.43 -13.37 40.47
CA THR A 645 2.62 -12.47 41.61
C THR A 645 1.91 -11.13 41.36
N GLU A 646 1.77 -10.28 42.38
CA GLU A 646 1.26 -8.91 42.15
C GLU A 646 2.15 -8.10 41.19
N TYR A 647 3.47 -8.39 41.17
CA TYR A 647 4.37 -7.82 40.18
C TYR A 647 4.07 -8.36 38.77
N GLY A 648 3.95 -9.67 38.59
CA GLY A 648 3.58 -10.26 37.30
C GLY A 648 2.23 -9.76 36.77
N LYS A 649 1.22 -9.66 37.64
CA LYS A 649 -0.09 -9.08 37.30
C LYS A 649 0.04 -7.60 36.90
N ALA A 650 0.86 -6.81 37.60
CA ALA A 650 1.10 -5.41 37.26
C ALA A 650 1.71 -5.26 35.86
N ILE A 651 2.67 -6.13 35.50
CA ILE A 651 3.31 -6.16 34.18
C ILE A 651 2.30 -6.56 33.10
N SER A 652 1.64 -7.70 33.25
CA SER A 652 0.70 -8.23 32.25
C SER A 652 -0.44 -7.24 31.95
N LYS A 653 -1.04 -6.64 33.00
CA LYS A 653 -2.09 -5.61 32.88
C LYS A 653 -1.61 -4.34 32.16
N SER A 654 -0.31 -4.10 32.11
CA SER A 654 0.28 -2.89 31.54
C SER A 654 0.81 -3.07 30.12
N PHE A 655 0.77 -4.30 29.57
CA PHE A 655 1.27 -4.60 28.22
C PHE A 655 2.72 -4.14 27.98
N ILE A 656 3.54 -4.21 29.03
CA ILE A 656 4.98 -3.93 28.96
C ILE A 656 5.76 -5.24 28.96
N ASN A 657 6.93 -5.23 28.33
CA ASN A 657 7.80 -6.41 28.34
C ASN A 657 8.64 -6.50 29.63
N VAL A 658 9.28 -7.65 29.82
CA VAL A 658 10.12 -7.95 31.00
C VAL A 658 11.25 -6.94 31.18
N ARG A 659 11.84 -6.45 30.08
CA ARG A 659 12.95 -5.48 30.13
C ARG A 659 12.49 -4.12 30.65
N GLU A 660 11.37 -3.62 30.13
CA GLU A 660 10.75 -2.38 30.60
C GLU A 660 10.33 -2.48 32.07
N ALA A 661 9.75 -3.61 32.48
CA ALA A 661 9.37 -3.86 33.86
C ALA A 661 10.56 -3.79 34.82
N GLU A 662 11.68 -4.44 34.47
CA GLU A 662 12.90 -4.41 35.29
C GLU A 662 13.54 -3.02 35.33
N HIS A 663 13.46 -2.26 34.22
CA HIS A 663 13.89 -0.87 34.20
C HIS A 663 13.04 0.00 35.13
N ILE A 664 11.71 -0.14 35.11
CA ILE A 664 10.81 0.55 36.05
C ILE A 664 11.15 0.16 37.48
N ARG A 665 11.28 -1.15 37.76
CA ARG A 665 11.59 -1.69 39.09
C ARG A 665 12.86 -1.07 39.67
N SER A 666 13.90 -0.95 38.85
CA SER A 666 15.20 -0.38 39.25
C SER A 666 15.17 1.12 39.50
N ASN A 667 14.17 1.83 38.95
CA ASN A 667 14.04 3.29 39.01
C ASN A 667 12.83 3.77 39.82
N LEU A 668 12.17 2.90 40.61
CA LEU A 668 10.95 3.25 41.36
C LEU A 668 11.11 4.44 42.33
N TYR A 669 12.33 4.72 42.78
CA TYR A 669 12.65 5.81 43.71
C TYR A 669 13.21 7.07 43.02
N ASN A 670 13.43 7.01 41.71
CA ASN A 670 13.92 8.15 40.92
C ASN A 670 12.75 9.10 40.60
N ASP A 671 13.07 10.22 39.93
CA ASP A 671 12.02 11.10 39.44
C ASP A 671 11.10 10.35 38.45
N THR A 672 9.80 10.50 38.64
CA THR A 672 8.78 9.80 37.85
C THR A 672 8.78 10.26 36.40
N ILE A 673 8.99 11.55 36.13
CA ILE A 673 9.04 12.09 34.76
C ILE A 673 10.30 11.54 34.08
N ASP A 674 11.46 11.57 34.74
CA ASP A 674 12.70 11.00 34.17
C ASP A 674 12.55 9.51 33.86
N THR A 675 11.91 8.76 34.76
CA THR A 675 11.63 7.33 34.56
C THR A 675 10.75 7.12 33.32
N VAL A 676 9.71 7.93 33.13
CA VAL A 676 8.85 7.84 31.93
C VAL A 676 9.59 8.25 30.67
N LEU A 677 10.34 9.35 30.69
CA LEU A 677 11.13 9.83 29.53
C LEU A 677 12.20 8.83 29.10
N SER A 678 12.68 7.99 30.03
CA SER A 678 13.60 6.90 29.70
C SER A 678 12.92 5.74 28.97
N LEU A 679 11.59 5.58 29.13
CA LEU A 679 10.78 4.52 28.54
C LEU A 679 10.10 4.96 27.23
N GLU A 680 9.58 6.18 27.17
CA GLU A 680 8.85 6.70 26.03
C GLU A 680 9.31 8.11 25.67
N LYS A 681 9.54 8.34 24.38
CA LYS A 681 10.01 9.60 23.82
C LYS A 681 9.24 9.87 22.54
N LEU A 682 9.09 11.15 22.19
CA LEU A 682 8.55 11.53 20.90
C LEU A 682 9.42 10.95 19.78
N LYS A 683 8.82 10.15 18.89
CA LYS A 683 9.53 9.44 17.82
C LYS A 683 9.73 10.28 16.55
N ASN A 684 8.85 11.28 16.36
CA ASN A 684 8.71 12.02 15.10
C ASN A 684 8.66 13.53 15.34
N ALA A 685 9.68 14.23 14.87
CA ALA A 685 9.71 15.67 14.71
C ALA A 685 10.46 16.01 13.42
N TYR A 686 10.07 17.09 12.74
CA TYR A 686 10.62 17.45 11.44
C TYR A 686 10.96 18.94 11.37
N PHE A 687 11.91 19.32 10.53
CA PHE A 687 12.05 20.71 10.13
C PHE A 687 10.81 21.18 9.35
N SER A 688 10.37 22.42 9.62
CA SER A 688 9.33 23.08 8.82
C SER A 688 9.79 23.25 7.37
N HIS A 689 8.85 23.39 6.44
CA HIS A 689 9.18 23.53 5.02
C HIS A 689 10.04 24.79 4.74
N GLY A 690 9.80 25.87 5.49
CA GLY A 690 10.52 27.14 5.33
C GLY A 690 12.00 26.99 5.65
N ILE A 691 12.30 26.47 6.85
CA ILE A 691 13.69 26.30 7.29
C ILE A 691 14.42 25.23 6.46
N LEU A 692 13.74 24.13 6.11
CA LEU A 692 14.34 23.05 5.34
C LEU A 692 14.80 23.52 3.96
N ASN A 693 13.94 24.25 3.24
CA ASN A 693 14.32 24.80 1.94
C ASN A 693 15.54 25.70 2.06
N LYS A 694 15.54 26.58 3.08
CA LYS A 694 16.63 27.53 3.26
C LYS A 694 17.94 26.84 3.65
N LEU A 695 17.88 25.78 4.44
CA LEU A 695 19.03 24.92 4.74
C LEU A 695 19.59 24.26 3.48
N CYS A 696 18.73 23.68 2.64
CA CYS A 696 19.16 23.09 1.36
C CYS A 696 19.83 24.13 0.45
N ASP A 697 19.25 25.33 0.34
CA ASP A 697 19.79 26.42 -0.47
C ASP A 697 21.16 26.89 0.04
N THR A 698 21.29 27.09 1.36
CA THR A 698 22.52 27.60 1.98
C THR A 698 23.64 26.56 1.96
N LEU A 699 23.34 25.28 2.13
CA LEU A 699 24.32 24.19 2.16
C LEU A 699 24.65 23.63 0.77
N ASN A 700 23.86 23.99 -0.25
CA ASN A 700 23.93 23.44 -1.60
C ASN A 700 23.91 21.89 -1.61
N TYR A 701 23.16 21.30 -0.67
CA TYR A 701 23.04 19.87 -0.47
C TYR A 701 21.63 19.53 0.02
N HIS A 702 21.17 18.30 -0.23
CA HIS A 702 19.85 17.86 0.22
C HIS A 702 19.86 17.55 1.73
N VAL A 703 19.16 18.37 2.52
CA VAL A 703 18.94 18.13 3.95
C VAL A 703 17.70 17.25 4.16
N GLY A 704 17.83 16.22 5.00
CA GLY A 704 16.70 15.38 5.39
C GLY A 704 15.70 16.15 6.28
N ALA A 705 14.41 15.82 6.21
CA ALA A 705 13.41 16.55 6.99
C ALA A 705 13.34 16.16 8.47
N ARG A 706 13.76 14.93 8.83
CA ARG A 706 13.60 14.37 10.18
C ARG A 706 14.57 15.02 11.14
N LEU A 707 14.06 15.74 12.15
CA LEU A 707 14.88 16.48 13.10
C LEU A 707 15.84 15.56 13.87
N PHE A 708 15.35 14.41 14.30
CA PHE A 708 16.11 13.44 15.12
C PHE A 708 17.10 12.57 14.34
N SER A 709 17.41 12.89 13.08
CA SER A 709 18.48 12.17 12.37
C SER A 709 19.84 12.66 12.84
N ASP A 710 20.82 11.75 12.94
CA ASP A 710 22.19 12.08 13.37
C ASP A 710 22.80 13.22 12.56
N TYR A 711 22.57 13.23 11.25
CA TYR A 711 23.01 14.31 10.37
C TYR A 711 22.42 15.67 10.76
N ASN A 712 21.12 15.74 11.06
CA ASN A 712 20.47 17.00 11.40
C ASN A 712 20.81 17.46 12.83
N LYS A 713 21.06 16.53 13.76
CA LYS A 713 21.60 16.85 15.09
C LYS A 713 23.00 17.48 14.97
N GLU A 714 23.87 16.87 14.17
CA GLU A 714 25.20 17.43 13.89
C GLU A 714 25.12 18.80 13.22
N LEU A 715 24.18 18.96 12.28
CA LEU A 715 23.93 20.22 11.58
C LEU A 715 23.63 21.34 12.59
N ILE A 716 22.61 21.15 13.44
CA ILE A 716 22.23 22.15 14.48
C ILE A 716 23.41 22.43 15.43
N TYR A 717 24.13 21.40 15.84
CA TYR A 717 25.23 21.51 16.80
C TYR A 717 26.44 22.31 16.26
N ARG A 718 26.83 22.11 15.00
CA ARG A 718 27.99 22.81 14.41
C ARG A 718 27.70 24.29 14.17
N GLY A 719 26.50 24.61 13.68
CA GLY A 719 26.02 25.98 13.52
C GLY A 719 26.82 26.89 12.56
N ASP A 720 27.80 26.36 11.82
CA ASP A 720 28.73 27.12 10.98
C ASP A 720 28.05 27.84 9.81
N TYR A 721 26.95 27.27 9.30
CA TYR A 721 26.15 27.82 8.21
C TYR A 721 25.04 28.78 8.68
N ILE A 722 24.80 28.92 10.01
CA ILE A 722 23.65 29.68 10.54
C ILE A 722 23.70 31.13 10.07
N SER A 723 24.89 31.75 10.05
CA SER A 723 25.08 33.13 9.58
C SER A 723 24.58 33.40 8.15
N GLY A 724 24.48 32.37 7.30
CA GLY A 724 23.97 32.46 5.92
C GLY A 724 22.45 32.33 5.80
N LEU A 725 21.71 32.14 6.90
CA LEU A 725 20.26 32.03 6.91
C LEU A 725 19.60 33.39 7.18
N ALA A 726 18.30 33.53 6.91
CA ALA A 726 17.54 34.69 7.35
C ALA A 726 17.37 34.67 8.89
N GLU A 727 17.33 35.84 9.53
CA GLU A 727 17.31 36.01 11.00
C GLU A 727 16.29 35.11 11.71
N ILE A 728 15.08 34.99 11.16
CA ILE A 728 14.01 34.13 11.72
C ILE A 728 14.48 32.67 11.86
N TYR A 729 15.19 32.13 10.85
CA TYR A 729 15.68 30.76 10.86
C TYR A 729 16.94 30.61 11.72
N GLN A 730 17.77 31.66 11.82
CA GLN A 730 18.91 31.68 12.73
C GLN A 730 18.44 31.53 14.18
N ASN A 731 17.51 32.41 14.59
CA ASN A 731 16.93 32.40 15.92
C ASN A 731 16.28 31.05 16.22
N SER A 732 15.60 30.45 15.24
CA SER A 732 14.99 29.12 15.43
C SER A 732 16.02 28.03 15.75
N LEU A 733 17.14 27.98 15.01
CA LEU A 733 18.18 26.96 15.26
C LEU A 733 18.91 27.20 16.58
N ILE A 734 19.17 28.46 16.92
CA ILE A 734 19.77 28.84 18.20
C ILE A 734 18.84 28.42 19.35
N ASN A 735 17.55 28.72 19.27
CA ASN A 735 16.57 28.30 20.27
C ASN A 735 16.53 26.76 20.42
N ILE A 736 16.58 25.99 19.31
CA ILE A 736 16.64 24.52 19.40
C ILE A 736 17.90 24.07 20.15
N TYR A 737 19.04 24.67 19.84
CA TYR A 737 20.31 24.31 20.48
C TYR A 737 20.28 24.62 21.98
N ASP A 738 19.90 25.85 22.33
CA ASP A 738 19.91 26.35 23.71
C ASP A 738 18.89 25.61 24.58
N ASP A 739 17.66 25.41 24.08
CA ASP A 739 16.58 24.82 24.86
C ASP A 739 16.64 23.29 24.92
N PHE A 740 17.14 22.63 23.88
CA PHE A 740 17.02 21.17 23.76
C PHE A 740 18.32 20.40 23.55
N MET A 741 19.42 21.01 23.08
CA MET A 741 20.67 20.27 22.78
C MET A 741 21.82 20.55 23.74
N ASN A 742 21.72 21.57 24.59
CA ASN A 742 22.76 21.95 25.54
C ASN A 742 22.89 20.94 26.70
N CYS A 743 23.47 19.77 26.40
CA CYS A 743 23.69 18.67 27.34
C CYS A 743 25.17 18.36 27.53
N SER A 744 25.51 17.83 28.71
CA SER A 744 26.88 17.45 29.09
C SER A 744 27.21 15.98 28.75
N CYS A 745 26.47 15.35 27.84
CA CYS A 745 26.70 13.95 27.48
C CYS A 745 27.95 13.80 26.59
N ASP A 746 28.74 12.76 26.85
CA ASP A 746 29.95 12.45 26.05
C ASP A 746 29.65 12.21 24.56
N TYR A 747 28.40 11.83 24.23
CA TYR A 747 27.93 11.56 22.87
C TYR A 747 27.20 12.75 22.22
N ASN A 748 27.20 13.95 22.81
CA ASN A 748 26.59 15.14 22.20
C ASN A 748 27.26 15.42 20.82
N PRO A 749 26.52 15.55 19.70
CA PRO A 749 25.06 15.68 19.56
C PRO A 749 24.27 14.41 19.23
N TYR A 750 24.92 13.26 19.12
CA TYR A 750 24.30 11.98 18.78
C TYR A 750 23.53 11.31 19.93
N CYS A 751 23.62 11.85 21.14
CA CYS A 751 22.82 11.41 22.28
C CYS A 751 21.30 11.62 22.06
N SER A 752 20.48 11.03 22.92
CA SER A 752 19.01 11.18 22.88
C SER A 752 18.48 12.40 23.64
N CYS A 753 19.34 13.34 24.06
CA CYS A 753 18.93 14.48 24.88
C CYS A 753 17.97 15.41 24.13
N LEU A 754 18.17 15.61 22.82
CA LEU A 754 17.24 16.39 21.99
C LEU A 754 15.82 15.81 22.05
N GLU A 755 15.68 14.50 21.84
CA GLU A 755 14.40 13.81 21.92
C GLU A 755 13.80 13.89 23.32
N MET A 756 14.60 13.67 24.36
CA MET A 756 14.17 13.72 25.75
C MET A 756 13.69 15.12 26.15
N ASN A 757 14.44 16.16 25.79
CA ASN A 757 14.12 17.54 26.18
C ASN A 757 12.87 18.05 25.44
N ILE A 758 12.72 17.75 24.15
CA ILE A 758 11.47 18.04 23.43
C ILE A 758 10.29 17.27 24.05
N SER A 759 10.51 16.01 24.42
CA SER A 759 9.50 15.16 25.06
C SER A 759 9.09 15.69 26.45
N SER A 760 10.05 16.22 27.22
CA SER A 760 9.81 16.89 28.50
C SER A 760 9.03 18.19 28.31
N HIS A 761 9.44 19.03 27.37
CA HIS A 761 8.78 20.29 27.05
C HIS A 761 7.30 20.09 26.70
N ILE A 762 6.98 19.04 25.94
CA ILE A 762 5.59 18.67 25.63
C ILE A 762 4.81 18.33 26.90
N ILE A 763 5.38 17.55 27.82
CA ILE A 763 4.74 17.21 29.10
C ILE A 763 4.55 18.49 29.93
N GLU A 764 5.56 19.35 30.02
CA GLU A 764 5.51 20.60 30.78
C GLU A 764 4.42 21.54 30.27
N ARG A 765 4.34 21.75 28.95
CA ARG A 765 3.25 22.54 28.33
C ARG A 765 1.89 21.92 28.59
N ARG A 766 1.79 20.58 28.53
CA ARG A 766 0.54 19.90 28.84
C ARG A 766 0.12 20.10 30.30
N LEU A 767 1.07 20.04 31.25
CA LEU A 767 0.83 20.33 32.66
C LEU A 767 0.47 21.81 32.93
N GLN A 768 0.74 22.70 31.98
CA GLN A 768 0.30 24.11 32.00
C GLN A 768 -1.07 24.32 31.33
N GLY A 769 -1.72 23.24 30.90
CA GLY A 769 -3.05 23.24 30.29
C GLY A 769 -3.11 23.52 28.80
N TRP A 770 -1.97 23.43 28.11
CA TRP A 770 -1.95 23.58 26.66
C TRP A 770 -2.55 22.36 25.97
N ASN A 771 -3.31 22.61 24.92
CA ASN A 771 -3.80 21.56 24.03
C ASN A 771 -2.68 21.08 23.09
N PRO A 772 -2.67 19.79 22.68
CA PRO A 772 -1.69 19.27 21.73
C PRO A 772 -1.54 20.09 20.44
N SER A 773 -2.63 20.70 19.95
CA SER A 773 -2.61 21.58 18.78
C SER A 773 -1.93 22.93 19.03
N GLU A 774 -1.99 23.45 20.25
CA GLU A 774 -1.29 24.67 20.67
C GLU A 774 0.20 24.40 20.83
N ILE A 775 0.56 23.28 21.46
CA ILE A 775 1.95 22.82 21.58
C ILE A 775 2.57 22.64 20.18
N ALA A 776 1.85 22.00 19.24
CA ALA A 776 2.32 21.87 17.85
C ALA A 776 2.56 23.22 17.16
N LYS A 777 1.70 24.22 17.43
CA LYS A 777 1.85 25.59 16.87
C LYS A 777 3.03 26.33 17.49
N GLU A 778 3.29 26.15 18.79
CA GLU A 778 4.48 26.68 19.48
C GLU A 778 5.76 26.17 18.82
N PHE A 779 5.89 24.85 18.67
CA PHE A 779 7.05 24.25 18.01
C PHE A 779 7.29 24.79 16.60
N ASN A 780 6.21 24.99 15.83
CA ASN A 780 6.32 25.54 14.48
C ASN A 780 6.74 27.01 14.50
N ARG A 781 6.16 27.82 15.39
CA ARG A 781 6.38 29.27 15.45
C ARG A 781 7.75 29.62 16.00
N GLU A 782 8.17 28.98 17.10
CA GLU A 782 9.34 29.39 17.88
C GLU A 782 10.63 28.66 17.46
N TYR A 783 10.47 27.43 16.98
CA TYR A 783 11.59 26.55 16.64
C TYR A 783 11.61 26.15 15.15
N ASN A 784 10.58 26.50 14.36
CA ASN A 784 10.42 25.97 13.01
C ASN A 784 10.45 24.42 12.98
N ILE A 785 9.95 23.78 14.04
CA ILE A 785 9.78 22.34 14.12
C ILE A 785 8.32 22.01 13.80
N LEU A 786 8.11 21.14 12.82
CA LEU A 786 6.83 20.52 12.52
C LEU A 786 6.67 19.24 13.34
N ILE A 787 5.77 19.28 14.32
CA ILE A 787 5.24 18.11 15.01
C ILE A 787 3.73 18.08 14.76
N TYR A 788 3.18 16.94 14.35
CA TYR A 788 1.74 16.82 14.15
C TYR A 788 1.03 16.71 15.50
N SER A 789 -0.11 17.39 15.67
CA SER A 789 -0.88 17.34 16.92
C SER A 789 -1.30 15.91 17.30
N GLY A 790 -1.60 15.05 16.32
CA GLY A 790 -1.89 13.63 16.55
C GLY A 790 -0.68 12.84 17.06
N ASP A 791 0.55 13.24 16.73
CA ASP A 791 1.77 12.61 17.29
C ASP A 791 1.98 13.03 18.74
N ILE A 792 1.74 14.30 19.07
CA ILE A 792 1.79 14.80 20.46
C ILE A 792 0.74 14.08 21.30
N TYR A 793 -0.49 13.95 20.78
CA TYR A 793 -1.55 13.21 21.45
C TYR A 793 -1.14 11.75 21.69
N SER A 794 -0.67 11.06 20.66
CA SER A 794 -0.25 9.66 20.77
C SER A 794 0.90 9.48 21.77
N TYR A 795 1.86 10.40 21.76
CA TYR A 795 2.97 10.40 22.71
C TYR A 795 2.49 10.59 24.15
N LEU A 796 1.65 11.58 24.42
CA LEU A 796 1.08 11.82 25.75
C LEU A 796 0.23 10.64 26.24
N ASP A 797 -0.49 9.96 25.33
CA ASP A 797 -1.26 8.76 25.65
C ASP A 797 -0.34 7.59 26.05
N GLN A 798 0.77 7.38 25.32
CA GLN A 798 1.79 6.43 25.72
C GLN A 798 2.46 6.80 27.05
N VAL A 799 2.72 8.08 27.31
CA VAL A 799 3.21 8.57 28.61
C VAL A 799 2.26 8.19 29.74
N ILE A 800 0.94 8.38 29.57
CA ILE A 800 -0.07 7.94 30.54
C ILE A 800 0.01 6.42 30.74
N MET A 801 0.10 5.64 29.67
CA MET A 801 0.21 4.18 29.78
C MET A 801 1.47 3.75 30.55
N LYS A 802 2.63 4.39 30.31
CA LYS A 802 3.87 4.12 31.06
C LYS A 802 3.76 4.58 32.51
N LEU A 803 3.13 5.72 32.79
CA LEU A 803 2.83 6.15 34.17
C LEU A 803 1.91 5.15 34.90
N GLU A 804 0.93 4.57 34.22
CA GLU A 804 0.09 3.52 34.80
C GLU A 804 0.89 2.26 35.12
N ALA A 805 1.83 1.88 34.26
CA ALA A 805 2.73 0.77 34.50
C ALA A 805 3.60 1.01 35.74
N ILE A 806 4.22 2.19 35.83
CA ILE A 806 5.01 2.61 37.00
C ILE A 806 4.15 2.63 38.26
N ARG A 807 2.92 3.14 38.17
CA ARG A 807 1.96 3.13 39.29
C ARG A 807 1.65 1.71 39.76
N ARG A 808 1.33 0.79 38.84
CA ARG A 808 0.98 -0.60 39.21
C ARG A 808 2.17 -1.35 39.78
N ILE A 809 3.37 -1.15 39.23
CA ILE A 809 4.59 -1.77 39.75
C ILE A 809 4.95 -1.17 41.12
N SER A 810 4.87 0.15 41.29
CA SER A 810 5.10 0.77 42.60
C SER A 810 4.09 0.29 43.65
N GLU A 811 2.82 0.05 43.29
CA GLU A 811 1.83 -0.58 44.17
C GLU A 811 2.25 -2.03 44.55
N ALA A 812 2.70 -2.83 43.59
CA ALA A 812 3.17 -4.20 43.86
C ALA A 812 4.38 -4.26 44.81
N PHE A 813 5.23 -3.22 44.80
CA PHE A 813 6.38 -3.09 45.70
C PHE A 813 6.12 -2.18 46.91
N ASN A 814 4.88 -1.74 47.15
CA ASN A 814 4.48 -0.85 48.25
C ASN A 814 5.23 0.50 48.30
N VAL A 815 5.61 1.06 47.14
CA VAL A 815 6.25 2.37 47.02
C VAL A 815 5.19 3.47 46.88
N SER A 816 4.68 3.95 48.02
CA SER A 816 3.53 4.86 48.08
C SER A 816 3.77 6.24 47.47
N ASN A 817 4.96 6.82 47.63
CA ASN A 817 5.29 8.16 47.11
C ASN A 817 5.16 8.20 45.57
N THR A 818 5.81 7.26 44.89
CA THR A 818 5.76 7.10 43.43
C THR A 818 4.35 6.80 42.94
N THR A 819 3.61 5.96 43.68
CA THR A 819 2.19 5.68 43.38
C THR A 819 1.34 6.97 43.36
N ILE A 820 1.47 7.81 44.40
CA ILE A 820 0.71 9.07 44.52
C ILE A 820 1.13 10.06 43.43
N LYS A 821 2.44 10.19 43.17
CA LYS A 821 2.97 11.07 42.13
C LYS A 821 2.48 10.66 40.73
N CYS A 822 2.47 9.36 40.41
CA CYS A 822 1.91 8.86 39.16
C CYS A 822 0.42 9.21 39.02
N LYS A 823 -0.39 8.99 40.07
CA LYS A 823 -1.83 9.33 40.05
C LYS A 823 -2.06 10.80 39.73
N LYS A 824 -1.32 11.70 40.39
CA LYS A 824 -1.39 13.15 40.14
C LYS A 824 -0.96 13.51 38.73
N LEU A 825 0.17 12.98 38.25
CA LEU A 825 0.67 13.26 36.90
C LEU A 825 -0.29 12.78 35.82
N ILE A 826 -0.86 11.58 35.97
CA ILE A 826 -1.85 11.03 35.03
C ILE A 826 -3.06 11.98 34.94
N GLU A 827 -3.67 12.34 36.08
CA GLU A 827 -4.83 13.23 36.12
C GLU A 827 -4.54 14.60 35.48
N LYS A 828 -3.37 15.18 35.80
CA LYS A 828 -2.92 16.45 35.26
C LYS A 828 -2.67 16.41 33.75
N ILE A 829 -2.05 15.34 33.23
CA ILE A 829 -1.80 15.18 31.78
C ILE A 829 -3.12 14.93 31.03
N GLU A 830 -4.03 14.12 31.61
CA GLU A 830 -5.35 13.84 31.03
C GLU A 830 -6.18 15.12 30.87
N ASN A 831 -6.26 15.94 31.93
CA ASN A 831 -7.06 17.17 31.94
C ASN A 831 -6.34 18.37 31.32
N GLY A 832 -4.99 18.39 31.35
CA GLY A 832 -4.21 19.59 31.08
C GLY A 832 -4.34 20.60 32.23
N GLU A 833 -3.95 20.21 33.44
CA GLU A 833 -4.10 21.03 34.67
C GLU A 833 -2.90 20.94 35.63
#